data_AF-A0A2E3MJQ0-F1
#
_entry.id   AF-A0A2E3MJQ0-F1
#
_cell.length_a   1.000
_cell.length_b   1.000
_cell.length_c   1.000
_cell.angle_alpha   90.00
_cell.angle_beta   90.00
_cell.angle_gamma   90.00
#
_symmetry.space_group_name_H-M   'P 1'
#
loop_
_entity.id
_entity.type
_entity.pdbx_description
1 polymer ?
#
loop_
_entity_poly.entity_id
_entity_poly.type
_entity_poly.pdbx_seq_one_letter_code
_entity_poly.pdbx_strand_id
1 'polypeptide(L)'
;MYSTYINKNFGDHPKREFAVKVAQCIEYIAGNLEDILPKTKPGKDIVLRHPDNNMAFHLDARDAVTDKAAQASIRQQLEGIVAQFKQCFKDFLAIEDEQQRTLIIDCFLNNIIDAPAGCMEARLSMAFEFYSLYQSSDGNFDIDNLLATFLQKLKNKGVPTVAETIDFFANLVEYKMPVVIEGKTQSLTWPILKNYIKKIFEMDDIEQEWLIYGEKLIAGHQDEAPSIVSVKRWRLWSFTTEAKALACLRYVKSILSEYYPELAKATVNYQELNECYCFKLTTEQHDGFFIRIKSHEDPTVVQRRHEIRDRQNLQPPKGDFVIKALRGDSFNFSRSFIRGVFPPNERVTLRVGRKKLFTVTGEGVFGRSGLHIFSTAKKSPQYDLSQKQGFSQIQSTSLSWKDYLTPVFNFGGQLDIAGMMFDIDNVLLSNRLYIYDGGTVGRPYDFDSQEEAEEYYQKNKGSKLFSVSEYEAYKEAIKHHANKFPGSYNEAMVRLRATGEQCPIVFVGKDNLLSRLLAKEYARQMKAFMLGNDLCGEGFDVPIIYYIPDNENLNFKPYTKEEQALDAGVAQWLMSKATDPKVLVQGERRAILLEMPADKVLEEFAKIDDESALFSLLMERGEVHILLSLVEKLSSEEKKRLDNIIANNPKPFLSLLDKLIEGRYTNHPFFNELLQYSIKEQCFSETVREKLLLICIQYGMWGGLTKLLNKIIDRLDASQTDAFGLGVLDYAKQYHRGNDIAGCIVAKQKREHEIYNKLFFSTKTIFNSVSNALTSREHYSATDVAALTLSDRLIAMKKRSVYKWSLLHHIVFDDDLMIARALLTEFSQAQRITALKLRCQYHPSGKIDRNAGATPIHLAVQRKNLKMLILLIGDLEPEHLAPIIQMQKLYGRETALHLAVSKGMLALTTRLLCGFSPSQRKAVLSPKDWRGWTVLHCAVYYNDIAMLKCLCESLSSNDKLALLTAMTNEGETVLHFAARFGSAEVILFLLHKLPLEDIRRLLAQKSESGETALQEVPFWRLENEGVLAYYCNAPWQDHYAESLTRIAVTQRDEAMAKYVITGLGIWFTTNISSINGLTEADKNWMKSIRTQYFPELISSLLLDKLTLTSAQLKLCQAMRSQVVRALKSCHWNNMDALVRAVTPGTQAHTVLFVKRKILGFSFTDTSSPLYKEIRDRILIIRSQSAQTPDSLAQPSAAAFDPPSPTG
;
A
#
# COMPACT_ATOMS: atom_id res chain seq x y z
N MET A 1 51.28 -47.13 37.28
CA MET A 1 52.54 -46.35 37.25
C MET A 1 52.42 -45.15 36.32
N TYR A 2 52.39 -45.34 35.00
CA TYR A 2 52.14 -44.30 34.00
C TYR A 2 50.75 -43.68 34.19
N SER A 3 49.73 -44.53 34.40
CA SER A 3 48.36 -44.12 34.72
C SER A 3 48.29 -43.20 35.95
N THR A 4 49.06 -43.54 36.99
CA THR A 4 49.23 -42.77 38.23
C THR A 4 49.95 -41.45 38.01
N TYR A 5 51.03 -41.46 37.21
CA TYR A 5 51.83 -40.28 36.89
C TYR A 5 51.04 -39.25 36.08
N ILE A 6 50.30 -39.68 35.05
CA ILE A 6 49.41 -38.82 34.27
C ILE A 6 48.34 -38.19 35.17
N ASN A 7 47.67 -39.01 36.01
CA ASN A 7 46.66 -38.52 36.95
C ASN A 7 47.17 -37.49 37.96
N LYS A 8 48.44 -37.60 38.41
CA LYS A 8 49.01 -36.72 39.42
C LYS A 8 49.47 -35.38 38.85
N ASN A 9 50.15 -35.40 37.70
CA ASN A 9 50.86 -34.23 37.18
C ASN A 9 50.10 -33.50 36.07
N PHE A 10 49.14 -34.16 35.40
CA PHE A 10 48.36 -33.62 34.28
C PHE A 10 46.86 -33.59 34.64
N GLY A 11 46.57 -33.18 35.89
CA GLY A 11 45.24 -33.22 36.51
C GLY A 11 44.17 -32.48 35.72
N ASP A 12 44.53 -31.34 35.11
CA ASP A 12 43.64 -30.42 34.40
C ASP A 12 43.68 -30.58 32.87
N HIS A 13 44.43 -31.55 32.34
CA HIS A 13 44.59 -31.74 30.89
C HIS A 13 43.30 -32.29 30.25
N PRO A 14 42.80 -31.73 29.14
CA PRO A 14 41.51 -32.10 28.56
C PRO A 14 41.43 -33.56 28.09
N LYS A 15 42.55 -34.23 27.80
CA LYS A 15 42.61 -35.66 27.43
C LYS A 15 42.98 -36.60 28.59
N ARG A 16 43.13 -36.09 29.81
CA ARG A 16 43.60 -36.87 30.99
C ARG A 16 42.88 -38.19 31.15
N GLU A 17 41.54 -38.19 31.21
CA GLU A 17 40.77 -39.40 31.49
C GLU A 17 41.00 -40.49 30.41
N PHE A 18 41.10 -40.06 29.15
CA PHE A 18 41.38 -40.95 28.03
C PHE A 18 42.81 -41.50 28.08
N ALA A 19 43.80 -40.64 28.30
CA ALA A 19 45.20 -41.03 28.42
C ALA A 19 45.47 -41.97 29.60
N VAL A 20 44.76 -41.79 30.72
CA VAL A 20 44.80 -42.71 31.87
C VAL A 20 44.27 -44.09 31.49
N LYS A 21 43.15 -44.18 30.76
CA LYS A 21 42.61 -45.46 30.28
C LYS A 21 43.57 -46.15 29.29
N VAL A 22 44.20 -45.40 28.39
CA VAL A 22 45.25 -45.91 27.49
C VAL A 22 46.46 -46.43 28.29
N ALA A 23 46.92 -45.70 29.31
CA ALA A 23 48.02 -46.12 30.16
C ALA A 23 47.68 -47.37 31.00
N GLN A 24 46.47 -47.46 31.57
CA GLN A 24 45.98 -48.68 32.26
C GLN A 24 45.97 -49.88 31.32
N CYS A 25 45.53 -49.68 30.07
CA CYS A 25 45.55 -50.68 29.01
C CYS A 25 46.96 -51.23 28.69
N ILE A 26 47.96 -50.36 28.60
CA ILE A 26 49.37 -50.77 28.42
C ILE A 26 49.90 -51.48 29.67
N GLU A 27 49.56 -51.01 30.87
CA GLU A 27 49.92 -51.64 32.14
C GLU A 27 49.31 -53.05 32.28
N TYR A 28 48.07 -53.25 31.84
CA TYR A 28 47.39 -54.54 31.81
C TYR A 28 48.09 -55.54 30.87
N ILE A 29 48.41 -55.16 29.63
CA ILE A 29 49.17 -56.05 28.71
C ILE A 29 50.51 -56.44 29.34
N ALA A 30 51.26 -55.45 29.85
CA ALA A 30 52.57 -55.66 30.43
C ALA A 30 52.58 -56.63 31.62
N GLY A 31 51.45 -56.77 32.34
CA GLY A 31 51.29 -57.70 33.47
C GLY A 31 50.65 -59.05 33.16
N ASN A 32 49.92 -59.19 32.04
CA ASN A 32 49.05 -60.35 31.76
C ASN A 32 49.34 -61.03 30.41
N LEU A 33 50.51 -60.78 29.80
CA LEU A 33 50.84 -61.24 28.45
C LEU A 33 50.70 -62.78 28.26
N GLU A 34 51.19 -63.56 29.23
CA GLU A 34 51.11 -65.03 29.19
C GLU A 34 49.67 -65.56 29.32
N ASP A 35 48.76 -64.81 29.93
CA ASP A 35 47.33 -65.14 30.01
C ASP A 35 46.53 -64.68 28.77
N ILE A 36 47.14 -63.83 27.93
CA ILE A 36 46.56 -63.28 26.71
C ILE A 36 46.84 -64.20 25.52
N LEU A 37 48.10 -64.63 25.35
CA LEU A 37 48.54 -65.40 24.18
C LEU A 37 47.79 -66.73 23.96
N PRO A 38 47.43 -67.53 24.97
CA PRO A 38 46.67 -68.78 24.78
C PRO A 38 45.25 -68.60 24.23
N LYS A 39 44.70 -67.38 24.27
CA LYS A 39 43.35 -67.06 23.78
C LYS A 39 43.33 -66.80 22.26
N THR A 40 44.50 -66.85 21.61
CA THR A 40 44.69 -66.54 20.19
C THR A 40 44.46 -67.75 19.28
N LYS A 41 44.08 -67.52 18.01
CA LYS A 41 43.87 -68.56 16.98
C LYS A 41 44.37 -68.07 15.61
N PRO A 42 44.98 -68.95 14.78
CA PRO A 42 45.48 -68.60 13.45
C PRO A 42 44.35 -68.21 12.47
N GLY A 43 44.68 -67.34 11.52
CA GLY A 43 43.80 -66.97 10.40
C GLY A 43 42.60 -66.08 10.77
N LYS A 44 42.59 -65.44 11.94
CA LYS A 44 41.51 -64.54 12.39
C LYS A 44 42.05 -63.32 13.11
N ASP A 45 41.44 -62.16 12.86
CA ASP A 45 41.62 -60.97 13.69
C ASP A 45 41.03 -61.22 15.09
N ILE A 46 41.73 -60.74 16.13
CA ILE A 46 41.36 -61.01 17.53
C ILE A 46 41.16 -59.69 18.27
N VAL A 47 39.96 -59.52 18.82
CA VAL A 47 39.58 -58.33 19.58
C VAL A 47 39.68 -58.63 21.07
N LEU A 48 40.75 -58.17 21.71
CA LEU A 48 40.90 -58.24 23.17
C LEU A 48 40.31 -56.98 23.79
N ARG A 49 39.51 -57.12 24.85
CA ARG A 49 38.96 -55.99 25.61
C ARG A 49 39.58 -55.95 27.00
N HIS A 50 39.94 -54.76 27.45
CA HIS A 50 40.34 -54.54 28.84
C HIS A 50 39.13 -54.74 29.77
N PRO A 51 39.26 -55.48 30.89
CA PRO A 51 38.13 -55.80 31.77
C PRO A 51 37.39 -54.57 32.31
N ASP A 52 38.12 -53.56 32.80
CA ASP A 52 37.50 -52.47 33.59
C ASP A 52 37.23 -51.16 32.83
N ASN A 53 37.75 -50.98 31.61
CA ASN A 53 37.65 -49.69 30.89
C ASN A 53 37.10 -49.79 29.45
N ASN A 54 36.66 -51.00 29.05
CA ASN A 54 36.02 -51.32 27.75
C ASN A 54 36.84 -51.03 26.46
N MET A 55 38.07 -50.51 26.57
CA MET A 55 38.94 -50.31 25.40
C MET A 55 39.32 -51.65 24.77
N ALA A 56 39.57 -51.64 23.47
CA ALA A 56 39.84 -52.83 22.67
C ALA A 56 41.12 -52.72 21.84
N PHE A 57 41.83 -53.84 21.74
CA PHE A 57 42.99 -54.06 20.89
C PHE A 57 42.57 -54.99 19.76
N HIS A 58 43.00 -54.71 18.52
CA HIS A 58 42.79 -55.61 17.39
C HIS A 58 44.14 -56.16 16.98
N LEU A 59 44.31 -57.47 17.14
CA LEU A 59 45.55 -58.17 16.88
C LEU A 59 45.42 -58.95 15.58
N ASP A 60 46.36 -58.72 14.66
CA ASP A 60 46.35 -59.38 13.37
C ASP A 60 47.17 -60.68 13.42
N ALA A 61 46.52 -61.78 13.08
CA ALA A 61 47.12 -63.09 12.92
C ALA A 61 46.64 -63.79 11.63
N ARG A 62 46.20 -63.02 10.62
CA ARG A 62 45.70 -63.56 9.35
C ARG A 62 46.76 -64.33 8.57
N ASP A 63 48.00 -63.87 8.58
CA ASP A 63 49.13 -64.54 7.90
C ASP A 63 49.69 -65.74 8.69
N ALA A 64 49.23 -65.98 9.92
CA ALA A 64 49.73 -67.05 10.77
C ALA A 64 49.01 -68.38 10.49
N VAL A 65 49.76 -69.38 10.03
CA VAL A 65 49.24 -70.71 9.63
C VAL A 65 49.13 -71.70 10.81
N THR A 66 49.74 -71.40 11.97
CA THR A 66 49.72 -72.27 13.17
C THR A 66 49.53 -71.48 14.45
N ASP A 67 49.01 -72.12 15.51
CA ASP A 67 48.84 -71.47 16.83
C ASP A 67 50.14 -70.87 17.36
N LYS A 68 51.28 -71.56 17.19
CA LYS A 68 52.60 -71.05 17.60
C LYS A 68 53.03 -69.82 16.80
N ALA A 69 52.76 -69.79 15.49
CA ALA A 69 53.05 -68.62 14.66
C ALA A 69 52.13 -67.43 15.00
N ALA A 70 50.86 -67.69 15.30
CA ALA A 70 49.90 -66.68 15.72
C ALA A 70 50.30 -66.06 17.07
N GLN A 71 50.64 -66.91 18.05
CA GLN A 71 51.14 -66.47 19.35
C GLN A 71 52.46 -65.70 19.24
N ALA A 72 53.39 -66.11 18.37
CA ALA A 72 54.65 -65.39 18.16
C ALA A 72 54.44 -64.01 17.52
N SER A 73 53.60 -63.91 16.48
CA SER A 73 53.25 -62.63 15.83
C SER A 73 52.55 -61.68 16.81
N ILE A 74 51.56 -62.18 17.56
CA ILE A 74 50.81 -61.39 18.54
C ILE A 74 51.69 -60.97 19.71
N ARG A 75 52.59 -61.85 20.20
CA ARG A 75 53.60 -61.50 21.20
C ARG A 75 54.46 -60.33 20.71
N GLN A 76 54.97 -60.40 19.48
CA GLN A 76 55.79 -59.34 18.89
C GLN A 76 55.03 -58.00 18.78
N GLN A 77 53.76 -58.01 18.38
CA GLN A 77 52.91 -56.82 18.32
C GLN A 77 52.73 -56.20 19.72
N LEU A 78 52.27 -57.00 20.70
CA LEU A 78 51.99 -56.54 22.07
C LEU A 78 53.26 -56.09 22.82
N GLU A 79 54.34 -56.87 22.75
CA GLU A 79 55.62 -56.51 23.35
C GLU A 79 56.21 -55.26 22.69
N GLY A 80 56.06 -55.09 21.37
CA GLY A 80 56.48 -53.91 20.63
C GLY A 80 55.80 -52.62 21.11
N ILE A 81 54.46 -52.61 21.19
CA ILE A 81 53.67 -51.45 21.64
C ILE A 81 54.01 -51.11 23.11
N VAL A 82 54.10 -52.14 23.97
CA VAL A 82 54.46 -51.96 25.39
C VAL A 82 55.88 -51.43 25.53
N ALA A 83 56.85 -51.96 24.78
CA ALA A 83 58.23 -51.50 24.80
C ALA A 83 58.34 -50.05 24.31
N GLN A 84 57.71 -49.71 23.18
CA GLN A 84 57.71 -48.36 22.62
C GLN A 84 57.09 -47.35 23.59
N PHE A 85 55.93 -47.65 24.18
CA PHE A 85 55.29 -46.77 25.17
C PHE A 85 56.13 -46.61 26.45
N LYS A 86 56.72 -47.70 26.97
CA LYS A 86 57.64 -47.64 28.12
C LYS A 86 58.86 -46.78 27.82
N GLN A 87 59.43 -46.92 26.61
CA GLN A 87 60.62 -46.19 26.17
C GLN A 87 60.32 -44.68 25.98
N CYS A 88 59.14 -44.33 25.44
CA CYS A 88 58.65 -42.94 25.39
C CYS A 88 58.69 -42.29 26.78
N PHE A 89 58.01 -42.89 27.75
CA PHE A 89 57.95 -42.33 29.11
C PHE A 89 59.30 -42.34 29.83
N LYS A 90 60.16 -43.33 29.56
CA LYS A 90 61.52 -43.37 30.12
C LYS A 90 62.35 -42.18 29.61
N ASP A 91 62.29 -41.90 28.32
CA ASP A 91 63.06 -40.80 27.72
C ASP A 91 62.48 -39.44 28.13
N PHE A 92 61.16 -39.29 28.22
CA PHE A 92 60.54 -38.07 28.74
C PHE A 92 60.90 -37.81 30.22
N LEU A 93 60.96 -38.85 31.04
CA LEU A 93 61.36 -38.74 32.46
C LEU A 93 62.86 -38.49 32.64
N ALA A 94 63.69 -38.69 31.62
CA ALA A 94 65.12 -38.38 31.65
C ALA A 94 65.42 -36.89 31.31
N ILE A 95 64.42 -36.12 30.86
CA ILE A 95 64.55 -34.69 30.58
C ILE A 95 64.64 -33.94 31.92
N GLU A 96 65.75 -33.24 32.17
CA GLU A 96 65.98 -32.52 33.42
C GLU A 96 65.05 -31.30 33.58
N ASP A 97 64.90 -30.49 32.53
CA ASP A 97 64.03 -29.31 32.51
C ASP A 97 62.56 -29.72 32.66
N GLU A 98 61.92 -29.25 33.73
CA GLU A 98 60.55 -29.56 34.08
C GLU A 98 59.51 -28.95 33.14
N GLN A 99 59.75 -27.75 32.60
CA GLN A 99 58.84 -27.10 31.65
C GLN A 99 58.90 -27.80 30.30
N GLN A 100 60.10 -28.10 29.80
CA GLN A 100 60.32 -28.83 28.56
C GLN A 100 59.74 -30.25 28.65
N ARG A 101 59.99 -30.96 29.75
CA ARG A 101 59.42 -32.29 30.05
C ARG A 101 57.90 -32.27 30.05
N THR A 102 57.29 -31.28 30.72
CA THR A 102 55.84 -31.13 30.80
C THR A 102 55.25 -30.90 29.40
N LEU A 103 55.82 -29.99 28.61
CA LEU A 103 55.34 -29.68 27.26
C LEU A 103 55.48 -30.86 26.29
N ILE A 104 56.59 -31.61 26.34
CA ILE A 104 56.79 -32.80 25.48
C ILE A 104 55.78 -33.89 25.81
N ILE A 105 55.52 -34.13 27.11
CA ILE A 105 54.49 -35.07 27.55
C ILE A 105 53.11 -34.57 27.13
N ASP A 106 52.80 -33.28 27.29
CA ASP A 106 51.54 -32.69 26.82
C ASP A 106 51.35 -32.83 25.31
N CYS A 107 52.40 -32.65 24.50
CA CYS A 107 52.34 -32.90 23.06
C CYS A 107 52.11 -34.38 22.74
N PHE A 108 52.80 -35.31 23.42
CA PHE A 108 52.55 -36.75 23.28
C PHE A 108 51.10 -37.12 23.63
N LEU A 109 50.61 -36.66 24.78
CA LEU A 109 49.23 -36.87 25.24
C LEU A 109 48.18 -36.25 24.30
N ASN A 110 48.48 -35.10 23.71
CA ASN A 110 47.62 -34.45 22.72
C ASN A 110 47.55 -35.21 21.39
N ASN A 111 48.59 -35.95 21.01
CA ASN A 111 48.61 -36.80 19.81
C ASN A 111 47.94 -38.18 20.02
N ILE A 112 47.55 -38.54 21.23
CA ILE A 112 46.73 -39.75 21.47
C ILE A 112 45.32 -39.53 20.90
N ILE A 113 44.83 -40.46 20.05
CA ILE A 113 43.55 -40.35 19.35
C ILE A 113 42.39 -40.89 20.21
N ASP A 114 41.40 -40.04 20.46
CA ASP A 114 40.11 -40.44 21.01
C ASP A 114 39.13 -40.80 19.87
N ALA A 115 38.93 -42.10 19.65
CA ALA A 115 38.07 -42.64 18.61
C ALA A 115 37.02 -43.61 19.18
N PRO A 116 35.73 -43.55 18.78
CA PRO A 116 34.70 -44.50 19.24
C PRO A 116 34.95 -45.94 18.78
N ALA A 117 35.57 -46.12 17.61
CA ALA A 117 35.98 -47.40 17.05
C ALA A 117 37.43 -47.29 16.57
N GLY A 118 38.28 -48.24 16.96
CA GLY A 118 39.72 -48.22 16.66
C GLY A 118 40.50 -49.02 17.70
N CYS A 119 41.52 -49.73 17.23
CA CYS A 119 42.46 -50.47 18.05
C CYS A 119 43.47 -49.54 18.75
N MET A 120 44.23 -50.05 19.70
CA MET A 120 45.15 -49.23 20.52
C MET A 120 46.40 -48.80 19.77
N GLU A 121 46.80 -49.60 18.80
CA GLU A 121 47.82 -49.30 17.78
C GLU A 121 47.43 -48.02 17.04
N ALA A 122 46.21 -47.97 16.49
CA ALA A 122 45.66 -46.79 15.82
C ALA A 122 45.47 -45.60 16.78
N ARG A 123 45.22 -45.83 18.08
CA ARG A 123 45.10 -44.75 19.09
C ARG A 123 46.44 -44.13 19.47
N LEU A 124 47.52 -44.90 19.41
CA LEU A 124 48.88 -44.49 19.75
C LEU A 124 49.74 -44.09 18.54
N SER A 125 49.36 -44.46 17.31
CA SER A 125 50.11 -44.22 16.07
C SER A 125 50.66 -42.79 15.97
N MET A 126 49.80 -41.77 16.03
CA MET A 126 50.23 -40.36 15.96
C MET A 126 51.16 -39.94 17.11
N ALA A 127 50.98 -40.50 18.32
CA ALA A 127 51.84 -40.21 19.46
C ALA A 127 53.22 -40.88 19.33
N PHE A 128 53.28 -42.07 18.72
CA PHE A 128 54.53 -42.75 18.38
C PHE A 128 55.24 -42.13 17.16
N GLU A 129 54.51 -41.59 16.19
CA GLU A 129 55.05 -40.81 15.07
C GLU A 129 55.67 -39.50 15.57
N PHE A 130 54.94 -38.76 16.43
CA PHE A 130 55.49 -37.62 17.18
C PHE A 130 56.78 -37.98 17.91
N TYR A 131 56.79 -39.09 18.67
CA TYR A 131 57.97 -39.52 19.43
C TYR A 131 59.15 -39.94 18.52
N SER A 132 58.87 -40.59 17.39
CA SER A 132 59.90 -40.97 16.42
C SER A 132 60.53 -39.73 15.76
N LEU A 133 59.73 -38.70 15.47
CA LEU A 133 60.22 -37.40 15.02
C LEU A 133 61.04 -36.70 16.11
N TYR A 134 60.58 -36.74 17.37
CA TYR A 134 61.29 -36.22 18.54
C TYR A 134 62.70 -36.83 18.68
N GLN A 135 62.80 -38.16 18.61
CA GLN A 135 64.09 -38.87 18.68
C GLN A 135 64.98 -38.58 17.46
N SER A 136 64.42 -38.49 16.25
CA SER A 136 65.20 -38.27 15.03
C SER A 136 65.84 -36.87 14.90
N SER A 137 65.53 -35.96 15.82
CA SER A 137 66.09 -34.59 15.89
C SER A 137 66.92 -34.36 17.17
N ASP A 138 67.44 -35.45 17.75
CA ASP A 138 68.23 -35.47 19.01
C ASP A 138 67.54 -34.76 20.20
N GLY A 139 66.20 -34.65 20.18
CA GLY A 139 65.42 -33.90 21.17
C GLY A 139 65.63 -32.37 21.17
N ASN A 140 66.46 -31.83 20.28
CA ASN A 140 66.94 -30.46 20.33
C ASN A 140 66.22 -29.55 19.32
N PHE A 141 64.96 -29.24 19.63
CA PHE A 141 64.06 -28.45 18.79
C PHE A 141 64.22 -26.94 18.96
N ASP A 142 65.44 -26.44 18.87
CA ASP A 142 65.64 -25.01 18.59
C ASP A 142 65.10 -24.71 17.17
N ILE A 143 64.27 -23.68 17.04
CA ILE A 143 63.73 -23.29 15.73
C ILE A 143 64.83 -22.87 14.75
N ASP A 144 65.95 -22.34 15.23
CA ASP A 144 67.12 -22.00 14.41
C ASP A 144 67.80 -23.26 13.86
N ASN A 145 67.91 -24.32 14.65
CA ASN A 145 68.47 -25.61 14.22
C ASN A 145 67.55 -26.33 13.21
N LEU A 146 66.23 -26.26 13.40
CA LEU A 146 65.25 -26.75 12.42
C LEU A 146 65.37 -25.98 11.10
N LEU A 147 65.51 -24.65 11.16
CA LEU A 147 65.63 -23.81 9.97
C LEU A 147 66.97 -24.02 9.26
N ALA A 148 68.08 -24.20 9.99
CA ALA A 148 69.37 -24.57 9.43
C ALA A 148 69.31 -25.94 8.72
N THR A 149 68.63 -26.93 9.32
CA THR A 149 68.41 -28.26 8.72
C THR A 149 67.57 -28.16 7.44
N PHE A 150 66.55 -27.30 7.41
CA PHE A 150 65.73 -27.02 6.23
C PHE A 150 66.58 -26.38 5.11
N LEU A 151 67.34 -25.32 5.42
CA LEU A 151 68.22 -24.63 4.48
C LEU A 151 69.32 -25.54 3.90
N GLN A 152 69.88 -26.44 4.73
CA GLN A 152 70.84 -27.43 4.28
C GLN A 152 70.22 -28.39 3.24
N LYS A 153 68.98 -28.87 3.46
CA LYS A 153 68.25 -29.69 2.47
C LYS A 153 67.95 -28.93 1.18
N LEU A 154 67.75 -27.61 1.24
CA LEU A 154 67.55 -26.74 0.08
C LEU A 154 68.84 -26.42 -0.69
N LYS A 155 70.01 -26.93 -0.27
CA LYS A 155 71.31 -26.73 -0.93
C LYS A 155 71.68 -25.25 -1.15
N ASN A 156 71.39 -24.40 -0.15
CA ASN A 156 71.73 -22.96 -0.15
C ASN A 156 71.11 -22.14 -1.31
N LYS A 157 69.92 -22.50 -1.80
CA LYS A 157 69.22 -21.80 -2.91
C LYS A 157 68.75 -20.36 -2.62
N GLY A 158 68.95 -19.82 -1.42
CA GLY A 158 68.44 -18.52 -1.00
C GLY A 158 67.11 -18.64 -0.25
N VAL A 159 66.10 -17.87 -0.66
CA VAL A 159 64.77 -17.83 -0.02
C VAL A 159 63.99 -19.12 -0.33
N PRO A 160 63.42 -19.82 0.68
CA PRO A 160 62.62 -21.02 0.48
C PRO A 160 61.26 -20.70 -0.16
N THR A 161 60.76 -21.56 -1.06
CA THR A 161 59.40 -21.38 -1.58
C THR A 161 58.34 -21.80 -0.57
N VAL A 162 57.12 -21.29 -0.73
CA VAL A 162 55.93 -21.69 0.04
C VAL A 162 55.72 -23.21 0.01
N ALA A 163 55.87 -23.83 -1.17
CA ALA A 163 55.71 -25.27 -1.36
C ALA A 163 56.73 -26.06 -0.53
N GLU A 164 58.02 -25.74 -0.67
CA GLU A 164 59.11 -26.39 0.06
C GLU A 164 58.96 -26.21 1.59
N THR A 165 58.50 -25.03 2.02
CA THR A 165 58.25 -24.74 3.45
C THR A 165 57.08 -25.55 3.99
N ILE A 166 55.95 -25.59 3.28
CA ILE A 166 54.79 -26.37 3.69
C ILE A 166 55.14 -27.86 3.74
N ASP A 167 55.82 -28.39 2.71
CA ASP A 167 56.17 -29.82 2.66
C ASP A 167 57.18 -30.25 3.74
N PHE A 168 58.11 -29.38 4.15
CA PHE A 168 59.04 -29.67 5.25
C PHE A 168 58.37 -29.57 6.62
N PHE A 169 57.61 -28.50 6.89
CA PHE A 169 57.09 -28.22 8.24
C PHE A 169 55.71 -28.84 8.53
N ALA A 170 54.96 -29.32 7.53
CA ALA A 170 53.58 -29.80 7.72
C ALA A 170 53.45 -30.83 8.85
N ASN A 171 54.29 -31.87 8.85
CA ASN A 171 54.24 -32.90 9.88
C ASN A 171 54.63 -32.32 11.27
N LEU A 172 55.65 -31.46 11.35
CA LEU A 172 56.09 -30.86 12.61
C LEU A 172 55.00 -30.00 13.26
N VAL A 173 54.24 -29.26 12.44
CA VAL A 173 53.07 -28.48 12.90
C VAL A 173 51.88 -29.38 13.23
N GLU A 174 51.60 -30.41 12.41
CA GLU A 174 50.49 -31.34 12.61
C GLU A 174 50.60 -32.11 13.93
N TYR A 175 51.80 -32.57 14.28
CA TYR A 175 52.08 -33.21 15.57
C TYR A 175 52.36 -32.23 16.72
N LYS A 176 52.25 -30.91 16.49
CA LYS A 176 52.49 -29.83 17.47
C LYS A 176 53.87 -29.91 18.14
N MET A 177 54.92 -30.15 17.36
CA MET A 177 56.29 -30.33 17.87
C MET A 177 56.69 -29.16 18.80
N PRO A 178 57.14 -29.41 20.04
CA PRO A 178 57.61 -28.35 20.93
C PRO A 178 58.91 -27.78 20.39
N VAL A 179 58.98 -26.45 20.26
CA VAL A 179 60.15 -25.72 19.78
C VAL A 179 60.57 -24.65 20.79
N VAL A 180 61.87 -24.41 20.91
CA VAL A 180 62.43 -23.29 21.69
C VAL A 180 62.54 -22.07 20.77
N ILE A 181 61.95 -20.95 21.20
CA ILE A 181 61.97 -19.67 20.51
C ILE A 181 62.30 -18.60 21.53
N GLU A 182 63.40 -17.86 21.33
CA GLU A 182 63.86 -16.79 22.25
C GLU A 182 63.94 -17.24 23.72
N GLY A 183 64.37 -18.50 23.95
CA GLY A 183 64.50 -19.10 25.29
C GLY A 183 63.19 -19.57 25.93
N LYS A 184 62.07 -19.62 25.19
CA LYS A 184 60.78 -20.15 25.65
C LYS A 184 60.33 -21.33 24.78
N THR A 185 59.90 -22.41 25.42
CA THR A 185 59.42 -23.61 24.73
C THR A 185 57.91 -23.54 24.48
N GLN A 186 57.46 -23.71 23.24
CA GLN A 186 56.05 -23.69 22.84
C GLN A 186 55.77 -24.63 21.65
N SER A 187 54.54 -25.10 21.46
CA SER A 187 54.20 -25.94 20.29
C SER A 187 54.30 -25.15 18.98
N LEU A 188 54.92 -25.73 17.96
CA LEU A 188 55.03 -25.12 16.63
C LEU A 188 53.65 -25.02 15.93
N THR A 189 53.29 -23.82 15.49
CA THR A 189 52.09 -23.55 14.68
C THR A 189 52.44 -22.81 13.38
N TRP A 190 51.51 -22.77 12.42
CA TRP A 190 51.74 -22.08 11.15
C TRP A 190 52.00 -20.56 11.30
N PRO A 191 51.27 -19.78 12.15
CA PRO A 191 51.61 -18.38 12.38
C PRO A 191 52.96 -18.19 13.09
N ILE A 192 53.31 -19.05 14.04
CA ILE A 192 54.64 -19.01 14.69
C ILE A 192 55.73 -19.16 13.62
N LEU A 193 55.59 -20.18 12.75
CA LEU A 193 56.53 -20.43 11.66
C LEU A 193 56.58 -19.26 10.65
N LYS A 194 55.43 -18.74 10.21
CA LYS A 194 55.37 -17.61 9.26
C LYS A 194 56.00 -16.34 9.84
N ASN A 195 55.71 -16.00 11.09
CA ASN A 195 56.33 -14.86 11.78
C ASN A 195 57.85 -15.04 11.91
N TYR A 196 58.30 -16.27 12.17
CA TYR A 196 59.72 -16.58 12.26
C TYR A 196 60.42 -16.46 10.91
N ILE A 197 59.87 -17.04 9.84
CA ILE A 197 60.40 -16.92 8.48
C ILE A 197 60.39 -15.46 8.01
N LYS A 198 59.32 -14.71 8.28
CA LYS A 198 59.28 -13.26 8.02
C LYS A 198 60.42 -12.51 8.70
N LYS A 199 60.70 -12.82 9.97
CA LYS A 199 61.79 -12.19 10.76
C LYS A 199 63.19 -12.54 10.23
N ILE A 200 63.41 -13.78 9.79
CA ILE A 200 64.74 -14.26 9.37
C ILE A 200 65.07 -13.93 7.90
N PHE A 201 64.09 -13.99 6.99
CA PHE A 201 64.29 -13.74 5.55
C PHE A 201 63.84 -12.35 5.10
N GLU A 202 63.46 -11.47 6.03
CA GLU A 202 62.94 -10.11 5.75
C GLU A 202 61.75 -10.10 4.76
N MET A 203 60.96 -11.19 4.75
CA MET A 203 59.85 -11.39 3.83
C MET A 203 58.58 -10.66 4.30
N ASP A 204 58.51 -9.36 4.01
CA ASP A 204 57.38 -8.54 4.46
C ASP A 204 56.02 -9.03 3.95
N ASP A 205 55.98 -9.57 2.73
CA ASP A 205 54.78 -10.05 2.02
C ASP A 205 54.54 -11.57 2.11
N ILE A 206 55.11 -12.28 3.10
CA ILE A 206 54.99 -13.75 3.22
C ILE A 206 53.55 -14.29 3.14
N GLU A 207 52.55 -13.56 3.67
CA GLU A 207 51.14 -13.95 3.59
C GLU A 207 50.57 -13.81 2.16
N GLN A 208 51.03 -12.83 1.37
CA GLN A 208 50.67 -12.72 -0.04
C GLN A 208 51.28 -13.85 -0.86
N GLU A 209 52.53 -14.25 -0.59
CA GLU A 209 53.13 -15.41 -1.25
C GLU A 209 52.38 -16.71 -0.94
N TRP A 210 51.96 -16.90 0.31
CA TRP A 210 51.11 -18.04 0.71
C TRP A 210 49.80 -18.08 -0.10
N LEU A 211 49.13 -16.93 -0.25
CA LEU A 211 47.90 -16.82 -1.03
C LEU A 211 48.14 -17.09 -2.53
N ILE A 212 49.19 -16.50 -3.13
CA ILE A 212 49.57 -16.70 -4.54
C ILE A 212 49.88 -18.18 -4.83
N TYR A 213 50.54 -18.87 -3.90
CA TYR A 213 50.76 -20.32 -4.01
C TYR A 213 49.42 -21.09 -3.99
N GLY A 214 48.52 -20.74 -3.08
CA GLY A 214 47.18 -21.32 -3.01
C GLY A 214 46.34 -21.12 -4.27
N GLU A 215 46.36 -19.90 -4.84
CA GLU A 215 45.67 -19.60 -6.09
C GLU A 215 46.21 -20.45 -7.24
N LYS A 216 47.54 -20.57 -7.39
CA LYS A 216 48.18 -21.44 -8.39
C LYS A 216 47.84 -22.92 -8.19
N LEU A 217 47.75 -23.38 -6.95
CA LEU A 217 47.46 -24.77 -6.59
C LEU A 217 45.99 -25.16 -6.86
N ILE A 218 45.07 -24.19 -6.88
CA ILE A 218 43.63 -24.39 -7.12
C ILE A 218 43.25 -24.09 -8.59
N ALA A 219 43.91 -23.12 -9.24
CA ALA A 219 43.56 -22.60 -10.57
C ALA A 219 44.39 -23.20 -11.72
N GLY A 220 44.90 -24.43 -11.57
CA GLY A 220 45.70 -25.12 -12.60
C GLY A 220 44.99 -25.28 -13.96
N HIS A 221 45.74 -25.68 -14.98
CA HIS A 221 45.20 -25.98 -16.31
C HIS A 221 44.02 -26.97 -16.23
N GLN A 222 43.10 -26.94 -17.21
CA GLN A 222 41.77 -27.56 -17.11
C GLN A 222 41.76 -29.05 -16.72
N ASP A 223 42.82 -29.81 -17.03
CA ASP A 223 42.95 -31.24 -16.68
C ASP A 223 43.60 -31.50 -15.29
N GLU A 224 43.97 -30.45 -14.56
CA GLU A 224 44.75 -30.53 -13.32
C GLU A 224 44.07 -29.89 -12.09
N ALA A 225 42.97 -29.16 -12.27
CA ALA A 225 42.23 -28.50 -11.20
C ALA A 225 41.42 -29.49 -10.33
N PRO A 226 41.20 -29.20 -9.03
CA PRO A 226 40.41 -30.06 -8.15
C PRO A 226 38.94 -30.12 -8.60
N SER A 227 38.43 -31.34 -8.81
CA SER A 227 37.00 -31.56 -9.01
C SER A 227 36.30 -31.58 -7.64
N ILE A 228 35.40 -30.63 -7.40
CA ILE A 228 34.72 -30.45 -6.11
C ILE A 228 33.25 -30.83 -6.21
N VAL A 229 32.85 -31.88 -5.51
CA VAL A 229 31.47 -32.40 -5.50
C VAL A 229 30.82 -32.23 -4.13
N SER A 230 29.59 -31.72 -4.09
CA SER A 230 28.82 -31.53 -2.86
C SER A 230 28.07 -32.81 -2.47
N VAL A 231 28.37 -33.35 -1.28
CA VAL A 231 27.77 -34.60 -0.77
C VAL A 231 27.26 -34.39 0.66
N LYS A 232 25.97 -34.09 0.80
CA LYS A 232 25.33 -33.72 2.09
C LYS A 232 26.08 -32.55 2.76
N ARG A 233 26.63 -32.76 3.97
CA ARG A 233 27.43 -31.79 4.74
C ARG A 233 28.92 -31.72 4.35
N TRP A 234 29.32 -32.45 3.31
CA TRP A 234 30.70 -32.59 2.89
C TRP A 234 30.92 -32.03 1.49
N ARG A 235 32.15 -31.59 1.24
CA ARG A 235 32.69 -31.21 -0.06
C ARG A 235 33.83 -32.17 -0.35
N LEU A 236 33.63 -33.03 -1.34
CA LEU A 236 34.61 -33.99 -1.81
C LEU A 236 35.51 -33.31 -2.83
N TRP A 237 36.81 -33.28 -2.57
CA TRP A 237 37.83 -32.77 -3.49
C TRP A 237 38.54 -33.96 -4.12
N SER A 238 38.55 -34.04 -5.45
CA SER A 238 39.13 -35.13 -6.22
C SER A 238 40.21 -34.65 -7.18
N PHE A 239 41.29 -35.42 -7.29
CA PHE A 239 42.52 -35.12 -8.04
C PHE A 239 43.01 -36.35 -8.81
N THR A 240 43.76 -36.12 -9.89
CA THR A 240 44.35 -37.16 -10.73
C THR A 240 45.61 -37.80 -10.12
N THR A 241 46.30 -37.14 -9.19
CA THR A 241 47.53 -37.66 -8.56
C THR A 241 47.54 -37.44 -7.04
N GLU A 242 48.14 -38.39 -6.33
CA GLU A 242 48.30 -38.35 -4.87
C GLU A 242 49.09 -37.11 -4.42
N ALA A 243 50.19 -36.80 -5.10
CA ALA A 243 51.05 -35.67 -4.77
C ALA A 243 50.30 -34.32 -4.80
N LYS A 244 49.39 -34.12 -5.75
CA LYS A 244 48.56 -32.91 -5.82
C LYS A 244 47.47 -32.88 -4.77
N ALA A 245 46.81 -34.01 -4.51
CA ALA A 245 45.84 -34.12 -3.42
C ALA A 245 46.50 -33.82 -2.06
N LEU A 246 47.73 -34.32 -1.84
CA LEU A 246 48.49 -34.13 -0.61
C LEU A 246 48.99 -32.69 -0.47
N ALA A 247 49.56 -32.10 -1.52
CA ALA A 247 49.97 -30.69 -1.51
C ALA A 247 48.78 -29.75 -1.25
N CYS A 248 47.64 -30.00 -1.90
CA CYS A 248 46.43 -29.22 -1.67
C CYS A 248 45.90 -29.39 -0.24
N LEU A 249 45.86 -30.61 0.30
CA LEU A 249 45.44 -30.85 1.67
C LEU A 249 46.39 -30.21 2.70
N ARG A 250 47.71 -30.28 2.49
CA ARG A 250 48.71 -29.61 3.34
C ARG A 250 48.54 -28.09 3.31
N TYR A 251 48.28 -27.51 2.14
CA TYR A 251 47.97 -26.09 2.02
C TYR A 251 46.64 -25.72 2.72
N VAL A 252 45.59 -26.54 2.55
CA VAL A 252 44.32 -26.35 3.30
C VAL A 252 44.56 -26.39 4.81
N LYS A 253 45.35 -27.36 5.31
CA LYS A 253 45.76 -27.41 6.72
C LYS A 253 46.54 -26.15 7.14
N SER A 254 47.48 -25.65 6.31
CA SER A 254 48.29 -24.46 6.65
C SER A 254 47.52 -23.13 6.74
N ILE A 255 46.32 -23.08 6.16
CA ILE A 255 45.41 -21.93 6.22
C ILE A 255 44.36 -22.05 7.34
N LEU A 256 43.96 -23.27 7.72
CA LEU A 256 42.76 -23.52 8.54
C LEU A 256 42.96 -24.30 9.85
N SER A 257 44.10 -24.96 10.08
CA SER A 257 44.24 -25.95 11.18
C SER A 257 43.97 -25.38 12.59
N GLU A 258 44.17 -24.09 12.79
CA GLU A 258 43.93 -23.42 14.08
C GLU A 258 42.44 -23.20 14.38
N TYR A 259 41.66 -22.91 13.34
CA TYR A 259 40.22 -22.67 13.42
C TYR A 259 39.42 -23.98 13.41
N TYR A 260 39.99 -25.03 12.80
CA TYR A 260 39.37 -26.34 12.67
C TYR A 260 40.33 -27.44 13.14
N PRO A 261 40.45 -27.71 14.47
CA PRO A 261 41.38 -28.73 14.99
C PRO A 261 41.15 -30.13 14.41
N GLU A 262 39.89 -30.47 14.08
CA GLU A 262 39.50 -31.72 13.43
C GLU A 262 40.07 -31.89 12.00
N LEU A 263 40.46 -30.79 11.34
CA LEU A 263 41.08 -30.81 10.02
C LEU A 263 42.47 -31.47 10.03
N ALA A 264 43.17 -31.48 11.17
CA ALA A 264 44.43 -32.20 11.31
C ALA A 264 44.26 -33.70 10.97
N LYS A 265 43.13 -34.31 11.33
CA LYS A 265 42.83 -35.73 11.07
C LYS A 265 42.47 -36.05 9.61
N ALA A 266 42.41 -35.05 8.73
CA ALA A 266 42.09 -35.27 7.32
C ALA A 266 43.28 -35.89 6.58
N THR A 267 43.01 -36.93 5.78
CA THR A 267 43.97 -37.64 4.94
C THR A 267 43.49 -37.71 3.48
N VAL A 268 44.43 -37.90 2.56
CA VAL A 268 44.14 -38.26 1.16
C VAL A 268 43.80 -39.76 1.11
N ASN A 269 42.77 -40.12 0.36
CA ASN A 269 42.33 -41.51 0.17
C ASN A 269 42.13 -41.77 -1.32
N TYR A 270 42.57 -42.93 -1.81
CA TYR A 270 42.30 -43.37 -3.18
C TYR A 270 40.87 -43.93 -3.30
N GLN A 271 40.16 -43.59 -4.37
CA GLN A 271 38.80 -44.06 -4.65
C GLN A 271 38.77 -44.90 -5.93
N GLU A 272 38.83 -46.23 -5.77
CA GLU A 272 38.90 -47.23 -6.86
C GLU A 272 37.86 -47.01 -7.97
N LEU A 273 36.59 -46.78 -7.60
CA LEU A 273 35.47 -46.60 -8.55
C LEU A 273 35.62 -45.43 -9.53
N ASN A 274 36.44 -44.43 -9.18
CA ASN A 274 36.61 -43.18 -9.93
C ASN A 274 38.08 -42.94 -10.33
N GLU A 275 38.98 -43.91 -10.07
CA GLU A 275 40.44 -43.83 -10.32
C GLU A 275 41.09 -42.51 -9.88
N CYS A 276 40.68 -41.97 -8.72
CA CYS A 276 41.12 -40.65 -8.26
C CYS A 276 41.51 -40.62 -6.78
N TYR A 277 42.36 -39.63 -6.44
CA TYR A 277 42.76 -39.34 -5.07
C TYR A 277 41.86 -38.25 -4.51
N CYS A 278 41.33 -38.43 -3.30
CA CYS A 278 40.36 -37.50 -2.74
C CYS A 278 40.51 -37.24 -1.25
N PHE A 279 40.06 -36.07 -0.81
CA PHE A 279 39.83 -35.75 0.59
C PHE A 279 38.47 -35.05 0.77
N LYS A 280 37.97 -35.00 2.01
CA LYS A 280 36.66 -34.45 2.34
C LYS A 280 36.80 -33.32 3.36
N LEU A 281 36.26 -32.17 3.04
CA LEU A 281 36.06 -31.07 3.98
C LEU A 281 34.58 -31.01 4.36
N THR A 282 34.25 -30.58 5.58
CA THR A 282 32.87 -30.16 5.87
C THR A 282 32.51 -28.94 5.00
N THR A 283 31.22 -28.68 4.80
CA THR A 283 30.76 -27.45 4.12
C THR A 283 31.37 -26.21 4.79
N GLU A 284 31.40 -26.17 6.12
CA GLU A 284 31.99 -25.08 6.90
C GLU A 284 33.50 -24.94 6.69
N GLN A 285 34.27 -26.03 6.70
CA GLN A 285 35.72 -26.00 6.42
C GLN A 285 36.01 -25.57 4.97
N HIS A 286 35.25 -26.06 3.99
CA HIS A 286 35.39 -25.67 2.59
C HIS A 286 35.04 -24.19 2.38
N ASP A 287 33.92 -23.74 2.93
CA ASP A 287 33.47 -22.37 2.79
C ASP A 287 34.41 -21.44 3.57
N GLY A 288 34.89 -21.84 4.76
CA GLY A 288 35.94 -21.17 5.54
C GLY A 288 37.30 -21.08 4.83
N PHE A 289 37.70 -22.13 4.09
CA PHE A 289 38.91 -22.14 3.26
C PHE A 289 38.80 -21.13 2.12
N PHE A 290 37.70 -21.20 1.37
CA PHE A 290 37.45 -20.26 0.28
C PHE A 290 37.14 -18.84 0.74
N ILE A 291 36.59 -18.66 1.95
CA ILE A 291 36.59 -17.38 2.66
C ILE A 291 38.03 -16.96 2.86
N ARG A 292 38.88 -17.67 3.61
CA ARG A 292 40.24 -17.20 3.92
C ARG A 292 41.14 -16.92 2.70
N ILE A 293 40.93 -17.60 1.58
CA ILE A 293 41.64 -17.32 0.31
C ILE A 293 41.00 -16.14 -0.45
N LYS A 294 39.66 -16.08 -0.58
CA LYS A 294 38.96 -15.01 -1.31
C LYS A 294 38.66 -13.76 -0.46
N SER A 295 38.94 -13.85 0.85
CA SER A 295 39.01 -12.84 1.89
C SER A 295 40.30 -13.10 2.67
N HIS A 296 41.46 -12.63 2.23
CA HIS A 296 41.81 -11.21 2.28
C HIS A 296 41.49 -10.48 3.65
N GLU A 297 40.74 -11.05 4.61
CA GLU A 297 40.58 -10.43 5.94
C GLU A 297 41.84 -10.64 6.81
N ASP A 298 42.45 -9.54 7.23
CA ASP A 298 43.62 -9.45 8.10
C ASP A 298 43.45 -10.28 9.40
N PRO A 299 44.40 -11.14 9.79
CA PRO A 299 44.32 -11.91 11.04
C PRO A 299 44.10 -11.05 12.30
N THR A 300 44.66 -9.83 12.34
CA THR A 300 44.50 -8.90 13.48
C THR A 300 43.06 -8.40 13.61
N VAL A 301 42.37 -8.20 12.48
CA VAL A 301 40.94 -7.86 12.43
C VAL A 301 40.10 -9.02 12.98
N VAL A 302 40.41 -10.26 12.60
CA VAL A 302 39.71 -11.44 13.11
C VAL A 302 39.88 -11.56 14.62
N GLN A 303 41.12 -11.47 15.12
CA GLN A 303 41.41 -11.50 16.56
C GLN A 303 40.67 -10.37 17.30
N ARG A 304 40.74 -9.13 16.80
CA ARG A 304 40.06 -7.99 17.43
C ARG A 304 38.54 -8.17 17.48
N ARG A 305 37.95 -8.79 16.46
CA ARG A 305 36.52 -9.14 16.42
C ARG A 305 36.14 -10.10 17.54
N HIS A 306 36.96 -11.13 17.82
CA HIS A 306 36.78 -12.02 18.96
C HIS A 306 36.88 -11.27 20.29
N GLU A 307 37.93 -10.46 20.50
CA GLU A 307 38.08 -9.63 21.72
C GLU A 307 36.87 -8.71 21.97
N ILE A 308 36.24 -8.17 20.92
CA ILE A 308 35.01 -7.36 21.04
C ILE A 308 33.85 -8.22 21.54
N ARG A 309 33.64 -9.40 20.93
CA ARG A 309 32.52 -10.31 21.20
C ARG A 309 32.63 -11.00 22.55
N ASP A 310 33.82 -11.30 23.03
CA ASP A 310 34.04 -11.98 24.32
C ASP A 310 33.80 -11.04 25.51
N ARG A 311 33.93 -9.72 25.29
CA ARG A 311 33.54 -8.68 26.26
C ARG A 311 32.02 -8.45 26.37
N GLN A 312 31.18 -9.05 25.51
CA GLN A 312 29.74 -8.79 25.49
C GLN A 312 28.91 -9.85 26.20
N ASN A 313 27.94 -9.40 26.99
CA ASN A 313 26.89 -10.25 27.57
C ASN A 313 25.78 -10.55 26.55
N LEU A 314 25.15 -11.72 26.70
CA LEU A 314 23.99 -12.15 25.93
C LEU A 314 22.76 -11.29 26.30
N GLN A 315 21.96 -10.88 25.31
CA GLN A 315 20.72 -10.12 25.48
C GLN A 315 19.50 -10.88 24.91
N PRO A 316 19.10 -12.01 25.54
CA PRO A 316 17.95 -12.78 25.07
C PRO A 316 16.62 -12.03 25.30
N PRO A 317 15.61 -12.20 24.42
CA PRO A 317 14.26 -11.70 24.64
C PRO A 317 13.63 -12.22 25.93
N LYS A 318 12.71 -11.43 26.51
CA LYS A 318 12.06 -11.77 27.79
C LYS A 318 10.96 -12.84 27.68
N GLY A 319 10.43 -13.07 26.48
CA GLY A 319 9.34 -14.00 26.23
C GLY A 319 9.37 -14.53 24.79
N ASP A 320 8.21 -14.93 24.28
CA ASP A 320 8.05 -15.30 22.87
C ASP A 320 8.27 -14.08 21.96
N PHE A 321 8.85 -14.31 20.77
CA PHE A 321 9.16 -13.26 19.80
C PHE A 321 8.98 -13.78 18.37
N VAL A 322 8.79 -12.85 17.42
CA VAL A 322 8.74 -13.17 16.00
C VAL A 322 9.88 -12.51 15.25
N ILE A 323 10.47 -13.24 14.30
CA ILE A 323 11.58 -12.77 13.46
C ILE A 323 11.14 -12.63 12.01
N LYS A 324 11.60 -11.54 11.39
CA LYS A 324 11.38 -11.20 10.00
C LYS A 324 12.70 -10.89 9.29
N ALA A 325 13.19 -11.81 8.48
CA ALA A 325 14.24 -11.48 7.52
C ALA A 325 13.73 -10.49 6.45
N LEU A 326 14.60 -9.55 6.09
CA LEU A 326 14.35 -8.50 5.10
C LEU A 326 15.33 -8.69 3.94
N ARG A 327 14.82 -8.61 2.71
CA ARG A 327 15.63 -8.75 1.49
C ARG A 327 16.19 -7.40 1.06
N GLY A 328 17.50 -7.35 0.79
CA GLY A 328 18.17 -6.25 0.10
C GLY A 328 18.05 -6.40 -1.42
N ASP A 329 16.80 -6.49 -1.92
CA ASP A 329 16.53 -6.67 -3.35
C ASP A 329 16.13 -5.36 -4.04
N SER A 330 16.11 -5.39 -5.38
CA SER A 330 15.68 -4.30 -6.27
C SER A 330 14.24 -3.79 -6.05
N PHE A 331 13.46 -4.39 -5.13
CA PHE A 331 12.14 -3.92 -4.74
C PHE A 331 12.12 -3.18 -3.39
N ASN A 332 13.28 -2.93 -2.76
CA ASN A 332 13.41 -2.06 -1.58
C ASN A 332 12.51 -2.51 -0.41
N PHE A 333 12.50 -3.83 -0.16
CA PHE A 333 11.59 -4.43 0.83
C PHE A 333 11.83 -3.89 2.25
N SER A 334 13.07 -3.57 2.63
CA SER A 334 13.40 -3.02 3.95
C SER A 334 12.71 -1.69 4.24
N ARG A 335 12.89 -0.66 3.39
CA ARG A 335 12.27 0.66 3.57
C ARG A 335 10.74 0.57 3.50
N SER A 336 10.21 -0.28 2.61
CA SER A 336 8.77 -0.55 2.49
C SER A 336 8.18 -1.22 3.75
N PHE A 337 8.97 -2.09 4.39
CA PHE A 337 8.59 -2.76 5.63
C PHE A 337 8.60 -1.79 6.82
N ILE A 338 9.67 -0.98 6.97
CA ILE A 338 9.80 0.05 8.01
C ILE A 338 8.57 0.98 8.01
N ARG A 339 8.23 1.56 6.85
CA ARG A 339 7.06 2.44 6.68
C ARG A 339 5.72 1.77 7.01
N GLY A 340 5.66 0.43 6.92
CA GLY A 340 4.46 -0.35 7.22
C GLY A 340 4.28 -0.71 8.70
N VAL A 341 5.37 -0.80 9.48
CA VAL A 341 5.34 -1.22 10.90
C VAL A 341 5.32 -0.05 11.88
N PHE A 342 5.96 1.08 11.54
CA PHE A 342 5.85 2.33 12.29
C PHE A 342 4.63 3.15 11.84
N PRO A 343 4.07 4.04 12.68
CA PRO A 343 3.08 5.04 12.28
C PRO A 343 3.58 5.86 11.07
N PRO A 344 2.70 6.22 10.11
CA PRO A 344 1.25 6.00 10.05
C PRO A 344 0.83 4.60 9.51
N ASN A 345 1.74 3.62 9.49
CA ASN A 345 1.55 2.27 8.97
C ASN A 345 1.12 2.27 7.49
N GLU A 346 2.00 2.79 6.63
CA GLU A 346 1.77 2.88 5.19
C GLU A 346 1.32 1.53 4.61
N ARG A 347 0.21 1.56 3.87
CA ARG A 347 -0.34 0.36 3.20
C ARG A 347 0.38 0.10 1.89
N VAL A 348 1.67 -0.24 1.96
CA VAL A 348 2.43 -0.67 0.79
C VAL A 348 1.76 -1.90 0.17
N THR A 349 1.47 -1.84 -1.13
CA THR A 349 0.91 -2.95 -1.91
C THR A 349 1.98 -4.00 -2.21
N LEU A 350 2.36 -4.76 -1.19
CA LEU A 350 3.51 -5.67 -1.21
C LEU A 350 3.46 -6.81 -2.26
N ARG A 351 2.30 -7.11 -2.89
CA ARG A 351 2.17 -8.25 -3.82
C ARG A 351 1.15 -8.01 -4.94
N VAL A 352 1.58 -8.28 -6.17
CA VAL A 352 0.71 -8.41 -7.36
C VAL A 352 0.30 -9.88 -7.49
N GLY A 353 -0.99 -10.17 -7.59
CA GLY A 353 -1.47 -11.54 -7.77
C GLY A 353 -2.92 -11.76 -7.32
N ARG A 354 -3.75 -12.31 -8.22
CA ARG A 354 -5.19 -12.56 -8.00
C ARG A 354 -5.41 -13.40 -6.74
N LYS A 355 -6.39 -13.01 -5.93
CA LYS A 355 -6.88 -13.81 -4.79
C LYS A 355 -7.92 -14.79 -5.34
N LYS A 356 -7.79 -16.08 -5.03
CA LYS A 356 -8.79 -17.09 -5.39
C LYS A 356 -10.02 -17.00 -4.48
N LEU A 357 -11.10 -17.71 -4.82
CA LEU A 357 -12.43 -17.53 -4.20
C LEU A 357 -12.50 -17.90 -2.71
N PHE A 358 -11.84 -18.99 -2.32
CA PHE A 358 -11.79 -19.52 -0.96
C PHE A 358 -10.40 -19.33 -0.35
N THR A 359 -10.33 -19.35 0.98
CA THR A 359 -9.08 -19.21 1.73
C THR A 359 -9.18 -19.98 3.04
N VAL A 360 -8.20 -20.84 3.30
CA VAL A 360 -8.15 -21.73 4.47
C VAL A 360 -7.39 -21.05 5.62
N THR A 361 -7.88 -21.27 6.84
CA THR A 361 -7.27 -20.85 8.11
C THR A 361 -7.40 -22.00 9.11
N GLY A 362 -6.73 -21.94 10.27
CA GLY A 362 -6.85 -22.96 11.32
C GLY A 362 -8.26 -23.10 11.92
N GLU A 363 -9.12 -22.09 11.72
CA GLU A 363 -10.53 -22.15 12.10
C GLU A 363 -11.42 -22.81 11.04
N GLY A 364 -11.00 -22.89 9.77
CA GLY A 364 -11.78 -23.47 8.68
C GLY A 364 -11.59 -22.84 7.30
N VAL A 365 -12.49 -23.23 6.39
CA VAL A 365 -12.59 -22.71 5.03
C VAL A 365 -13.51 -21.49 4.99
N PHE A 366 -13.02 -20.38 4.43
CA PHE A 366 -13.81 -19.16 4.34
C PHE A 366 -13.94 -18.64 2.90
N GLY A 367 -15.17 -18.36 2.49
CA GLY A 367 -15.46 -17.66 1.24
C GLY A 367 -15.11 -16.17 1.33
N ARG A 368 -14.47 -15.62 0.30
CA ARG A 368 -14.15 -14.18 0.23
C ARG A 368 -15.41 -13.37 -0.17
N SER A 369 -15.64 -12.26 0.53
CA SER A 369 -16.85 -11.45 0.41
C SER A 369 -17.09 -10.89 -1.00
N GLY A 370 -18.21 -11.25 -1.62
CA GLY A 370 -18.63 -10.76 -2.94
C GLY A 370 -19.62 -11.70 -3.66
N LEU A 371 -19.57 -12.99 -3.33
CA LEU A 371 -20.46 -14.01 -3.87
C LEU A 371 -21.46 -14.46 -2.78
N HIS A 372 -22.76 -14.40 -3.08
CA HIS A 372 -23.85 -14.82 -2.19
C HIS A 372 -24.30 -16.28 -2.42
N ILE A 373 -23.46 -17.08 -3.08
CA ILE A 373 -23.87 -18.35 -3.71
C ILE A 373 -23.41 -19.59 -2.90
N PHE A 374 -22.54 -19.41 -1.90
CA PHE A 374 -21.92 -20.52 -1.16
C PHE A 374 -22.47 -20.65 0.27
N SER A 375 -22.56 -21.90 0.75
CA SER A 375 -23.00 -22.25 2.11
C SER A 375 -21.93 -22.08 3.19
N THR A 376 -20.67 -21.88 2.80
CA THR A 376 -19.53 -21.69 3.71
C THR A 376 -19.58 -20.35 4.46
N ALA A 377 -18.99 -20.34 5.66
CA ALA A 377 -18.84 -19.14 6.46
C ALA A 377 -18.10 -18.03 5.66
N LYS A 378 -18.68 -16.83 5.64
CA LYS A 378 -18.02 -15.66 5.06
C LYS A 378 -16.84 -15.25 5.92
N LYS A 379 -15.71 -14.92 5.31
CA LYS A 379 -14.53 -14.44 6.05
C LYS A 379 -14.81 -13.13 6.78
N SER A 380 -15.04 -13.20 8.09
CA SER A 380 -15.05 -12.04 8.98
C SER A 380 -13.61 -11.54 9.25
N PRO A 381 -13.43 -10.26 9.62
CA PRO A 381 -12.17 -9.79 10.16
C PRO A 381 -11.96 -10.34 11.58
N GLN A 382 -10.86 -11.07 11.82
CA GLN A 382 -10.48 -11.60 13.15
C GLN A 382 -10.30 -10.52 14.22
N TYR A 383 -9.88 -9.32 13.79
CA TYR A 383 -9.76 -8.13 14.62
C TYR A 383 -10.63 -7.02 14.03
N ASP A 384 -11.07 -6.05 14.82
CA ASP A 384 -11.83 -4.88 14.35
C ASP A 384 -10.92 -3.78 13.75
N LEU A 385 -11.37 -2.52 13.66
CA LEU A 385 -10.54 -1.40 13.18
C LEU A 385 -9.69 -0.74 14.28
N SER A 386 -10.15 -0.69 15.54
CA SER A 386 -9.40 -0.09 16.64
C SER A 386 -8.25 -0.99 17.09
N GLN A 387 -8.48 -2.30 17.17
CA GLN A 387 -7.44 -3.30 17.46
C GLN A 387 -6.33 -3.30 16.41
N LYS A 388 -6.63 -2.95 15.15
CA LYS A 388 -5.63 -2.84 14.07
C LYS A 388 -4.92 -1.48 14.01
N GLN A 389 -5.29 -0.51 14.84
CA GLN A 389 -4.67 0.80 14.85
C GLN A 389 -3.20 0.68 15.31
N GLY A 390 -2.28 1.30 14.58
CA GLY A 390 -0.84 1.16 14.83
C GLY A 390 -0.19 -0.12 14.28
N PHE A 391 -0.96 -1.05 13.68
CA PHE A 391 -0.46 -2.33 13.18
C PHE A 391 -0.37 -2.40 11.65
N SER A 392 0.69 -3.07 11.17
CA SER A 392 0.97 -3.27 9.75
C SER A 392 -0.11 -4.07 9.00
N GLN A 393 0.00 -4.08 7.66
CA GLN A 393 -0.54 -5.18 6.83
C GLN A 393 0.02 -6.53 7.30
N ILE A 394 -0.70 -7.63 7.05
CA ILE A 394 -0.25 -8.96 7.50
C ILE A 394 1.06 -9.35 6.78
N GLN A 395 2.06 -9.75 7.57
CA GLN A 395 3.37 -10.25 7.18
C GLN A 395 3.50 -11.74 7.53
N SER A 396 4.46 -12.42 6.89
CA SER A 396 4.93 -13.74 7.30
C SER A 396 6.20 -13.62 8.15
N THR A 397 6.30 -14.36 9.25
CA THR A 397 7.42 -14.35 10.21
C THR A 397 7.69 -15.76 10.74
N SER A 398 8.88 -16.06 11.27
CA SER A 398 9.04 -17.24 12.16
C SER A 398 8.68 -16.82 13.59
N LEU A 399 7.96 -17.68 14.33
CA LEU A 399 7.84 -17.61 15.79
C LEU A 399 9.05 -18.27 16.45
N SER A 400 9.55 -17.76 17.58
CA SER A 400 10.62 -18.35 18.40
C SER A 400 10.47 -17.96 19.87
N TRP A 401 11.06 -18.74 20.78
CA TRP A 401 10.96 -18.53 22.22
C TRP A 401 12.19 -19.11 22.94
N LYS A 402 12.29 -18.86 24.25
CA LYS A 402 13.46 -19.20 25.08
C LYS A 402 13.90 -20.67 24.96
N ASP A 403 12.96 -21.61 24.95
CA ASP A 403 13.25 -23.05 24.92
C ASP A 403 13.44 -23.61 23.50
N TYR A 404 13.17 -22.82 22.46
CA TYR A 404 13.31 -23.26 21.08
C TYR A 404 13.51 -22.08 20.10
N LEU A 405 14.74 -21.98 19.59
CA LEU A 405 15.16 -20.99 18.61
C LEU A 405 14.95 -21.55 17.21
N THR A 406 14.12 -20.90 16.40
CA THR A 406 13.76 -21.44 15.08
C THR A 406 14.63 -20.88 13.96
N PRO A 407 14.94 -21.67 12.92
CA PRO A 407 15.56 -21.18 11.71
C PRO A 407 14.75 -20.04 11.05
N VAL A 408 15.48 -19.09 10.46
CA VAL A 408 14.90 -17.94 9.78
C VAL A 408 14.13 -18.39 8.53
N PHE A 409 12.81 -18.15 8.50
CA PHE A 409 11.89 -18.59 7.44
C PHE A 409 12.40 -18.24 6.04
N ASN A 410 12.62 -19.25 5.20
CA ASN A 410 12.86 -19.12 3.74
C ASN A 410 14.20 -18.46 3.31
N PHE A 411 15.26 -18.54 4.13
CA PHE A 411 16.62 -18.02 3.79
C PHE A 411 17.74 -19.08 3.80
N GLY A 412 17.43 -20.38 3.87
CA GLY A 412 18.44 -21.45 3.97
C GLY A 412 19.49 -21.48 2.85
N GLY A 413 19.19 -20.92 1.67
CA GLY A 413 20.09 -20.87 0.51
C GLY A 413 20.73 -19.51 0.18
N GLN A 414 20.48 -18.44 0.94
CA GLN A 414 21.16 -17.14 0.72
C GLN A 414 22.42 -17.05 1.56
N LEU A 415 23.52 -16.47 1.05
CA LEU A 415 24.74 -16.32 1.87
C LEU A 415 24.55 -15.25 2.96
N ASP A 416 23.75 -14.21 2.70
CA ASP A 416 23.47 -13.11 3.60
C ASP A 416 22.07 -13.17 4.23
N ILE A 417 21.98 -12.91 5.54
CA ILE A 417 20.70 -12.87 6.27
C ILE A 417 20.74 -11.74 7.30
N ALA A 418 19.82 -10.78 7.18
CA ALA A 418 19.54 -9.78 8.20
C ALA A 418 18.04 -9.47 8.27
N GLY A 419 17.57 -8.94 9.40
CA GLY A 419 16.14 -8.71 9.60
C GLY A 419 15.78 -7.98 10.88
N MET A 420 14.52 -8.07 11.27
CA MET A 420 13.96 -7.45 12.48
C MET A 420 13.27 -8.48 13.37
N MET A 421 13.38 -8.29 14.67
CA MET A 421 12.80 -9.10 15.74
C MET A 421 11.81 -8.24 16.54
N PHE A 422 10.64 -8.80 16.83
CA PHE A 422 9.56 -8.15 17.57
C PHE A 422 9.12 -9.05 18.73
N ASP A 423 9.07 -8.51 19.95
CA ASP A 423 8.43 -9.17 21.10
C ASP A 423 6.94 -9.42 20.80
N ILE A 424 6.38 -10.51 21.32
CA ILE A 424 5.00 -10.93 21.02
C ILE A 424 3.94 -9.87 21.37
N ASP A 425 4.19 -8.99 22.34
CA ASP A 425 3.33 -7.85 22.72
C ASP A 425 3.12 -6.82 21.59
N ASN A 426 3.98 -6.85 20.58
CA ASN A 426 3.89 -6.01 19.37
C ASN A 426 3.41 -6.79 18.13
N VAL A 427 2.75 -7.92 18.35
CA VAL A 427 2.31 -8.86 17.32
C VAL A 427 0.82 -9.17 17.46
N LEU A 428 0.04 -8.99 16.39
CA LEU A 428 -1.28 -9.61 16.27
C LEU A 428 -1.17 -10.85 15.40
N LEU A 429 -1.15 -12.02 16.05
CA LEU A 429 -1.22 -13.33 15.38
C LEU A 429 -2.51 -13.44 14.56
N SER A 430 -2.46 -13.99 13.34
CA SER A 430 -3.68 -14.41 12.64
C SER A 430 -3.88 -15.91 12.73
N ASN A 431 -5.10 -16.40 12.47
CA ASN A 431 -5.47 -17.82 12.48
C ASN A 431 -4.83 -18.66 11.34
N ARG A 432 -3.57 -18.39 11.02
CA ARG A 432 -2.78 -18.94 9.93
C ARG A 432 -1.34 -19.09 10.43
N LEU A 433 -1.18 -20.06 11.32
CA LEU A 433 0.09 -20.49 11.88
C LEU A 433 0.45 -21.81 11.20
N TYR A 434 1.59 -21.88 10.52
CA TYR A 434 1.96 -23.00 9.65
C TYR A 434 3.27 -23.67 10.08
N ILE A 435 3.28 -25.00 10.02
CA ILE A 435 4.49 -25.81 10.07
C ILE A 435 4.82 -26.22 8.64
N TYR A 436 5.89 -25.63 8.10
CA TYR A 436 6.40 -25.86 6.74
C TYR A 436 5.30 -25.83 5.66
N ASP A 437 4.85 -24.63 5.31
CA ASP A 437 4.07 -24.38 4.09
C ASP A 437 4.97 -23.75 3.03
N GLY A 438 4.64 -23.93 1.74
CA GLY A 438 5.45 -23.55 0.56
C GLY A 438 5.56 -22.05 0.30
N GLY A 439 5.40 -21.25 1.35
CA GLY A 439 5.45 -19.81 1.37
C GLY A 439 4.19 -19.14 0.81
N THR A 440 3.90 -17.99 1.39
CA THR A 440 2.84 -17.07 0.96
C THR A 440 2.95 -16.52 -0.48
N VAL A 441 3.95 -16.95 -1.28
CA VAL A 441 4.10 -16.65 -2.71
C VAL A 441 3.12 -17.48 -3.54
N GLY A 442 3.09 -18.81 -3.36
CA GLY A 442 2.16 -19.69 -4.08
C GLY A 442 0.71 -19.57 -3.60
N ARG A 443 0.51 -19.05 -2.38
CA ARG A 443 -0.77 -19.05 -1.65
C ARG A 443 -1.46 -20.43 -1.69
N PRO A 444 -0.78 -21.50 -1.25
CA PRO A 444 -1.31 -22.86 -1.30
C PRO A 444 -2.58 -23.06 -0.46
N TYR A 445 -2.87 -22.15 0.49
CA TYR A 445 -4.10 -22.08 1.27
C TYR A 445 -5.25 -21.29 0.58
N ASP A 446 -5.07 -20.79 -0.65
CA ASP A 446 -6.11 -20.14 -1.46
C ASP A 446 -6.56 -21.10 -2.58
N PHE A 447 -7.89 -21.26 -2.76
CA PHE A 447 -8.50 -22.20 -3.69
C PHE A 447 -9.64 -21.56 -4.48
N ASP A 448 -9.90 -22.03 -5.70
CA ASP A 448 -11.05 -21.60 -6.49
C ASP A 448 -12.28 -22.51 -6.28
N SER A 449 -12.06 -23.77 -5.85
CA SER A 449 -13.11 -24.68 -5.36
C SER A 449 -13.24 -24.66 -3.83
N GLN A 450 -14.44 -24.93 -3.32
CA GLN A 450 -14.68 -25.15 -1.88
C GLN A 450 -14.23 -26.54 -1.44
N GLU A 451 -14.35 -27.54 -2.31
CA GLU A 451 -14.03 -28.95 -1.99
C GLU A 451 -12.53 -29.13 -1.79
N GLU A 452 -11.70 -28.59 -2.71
CA GLU A 452 -10.23 -28.55 -2.57
C GLU A 452 -9.79 -27.84 -1.28
N ALA A 453 -10.50 -26.77 -0.89
CA ALA A 453 -10.20 -26.01 0.32
C ALA A 453 -10.53 -26.80 1.59
N GLU A 454 -11.64 -27.55 1.59
CA GLU A 454 -12.05 -28.39 2.71
C GLU A 454 -11.16 -29.63 2.83
N GLU A 455 -10.81 -30.27 1.72
CA GLU A 455 -9.82 -31.36 1.70
C GLU A 455 -8.48 -30.88 2.28
N TYR A 456 -7.99 -29.71 1.84
CA TYR A 456 -6.77 -29.11 2.39
C TYR A 456 -6.91 -28.78 3.88
N TYR A 457 -8.06 -28.28 4.34
CA TYR A 457 -8.29 -27.99 5.76
C TYR A 457 -8.23 -29.27 6.60
N GLN A 458 -9.05 -30.28 6.27
CA GLN A 458 -9.13 -31.55 7.00
C GLN A 458 -7.79 -32.30 7.01
N LYS A 459 -7.03 -32.23 5.91
CA LYS A 459 -5.70 -32.85 5.78
C LYS A 459 -4.61 -32.19 6.63
N ASN A 460 -4.70 -30.89 6.89
CA ASN A 460 -3.61 -30.11 7.48
C ASN A 460 -3.92 -29.54 8.88
N LYS A 461 -5.18 -29.47 9.31
CA LYS A 461 -5.53 -28.96 10.64
C LYS A 461 -4.85 -29.76 11.75
N GLY A 462 -4.29 -29.07 12.75
CA GLY A 462 -3.69 -29.69 13.93
C GLY A 462 -2.38 -30.46 13.66
N SER A 463 -1.90 -30.49 12.42
CA SER A 463 -0.64 -31.12 12.01
C SER A 463 0.30 -30.16 11.29
N LYS A 464 -0.24 -29.34 10.38
CA LYS A 464 0.50 -28.29 9.65
C LYS A 464 -0.12 -26.91 9.75
N LEU A 465 -1.40 -26.80 10.07
CA LEU A 465 -2.16 -25.55 10.10
C LEU A 465 -2.91 -25.43 11.43
N PHE A 466 -2.69 -24.30 12.11
CA PHE A 466 -3.19 -24.01 13.45
C PHE A 466 -3.83 -22.61 13.51
N SER A 467 -4.81 -22.47 14.40
CA SER A 467 -5.46 -21.21 14.79
C SER A 467 -4.73 -20.53 15.96
N VAL A 468 -5.06 -19.28 16.28
CA VAL A 468 -4.49 -18.59 17.45
C VAL A 468 -4.96 -19.23 18.76
N SER A 469 -6.14 -19.84 18.79
CA SER A 469 -6.60 -20.66 19.93
C SER A 469 -5.80 -21.94 20.16
N GLU A 470 -4.99 -22.38 19.19
CA GLU A 470 -4.15 -23.58 19.25
C GLU A 470 -2.66 -23.24 19.42
N TYR A 471 -2.33 -22.04 19.95
CA TYR A 471 -0.96 -21.50 20.00
C TYR A 471 0.07 -22.41 20.70
N GLU A 472 -0.25 -22.98 21.86
CA GLU A 472 0.67 -23.91 22.55
C GLU A 472 0.79 -25.25 21.82
N ALA A 473 -0.29 -25.74 21.21
CA ALA A 473 -0.25 -26.94 20.36
C ALA A 473 0.62 -26.72 19.11
N TYR A 474 0.62 -25.51 18.55
CA TYR A 474 1.51 -25.09 17.46
C TYR A 474 2.98 -25.08 17.91
N LYS A 475 3.30 -24.56 19.10
CA LYS A 475 4.67 -24.57 19.66
C LYS A 475 5.21 -25.99 19.85
N GLU A 476 4.41 -26.91 20.40
CA GLU A 476 4.82 -28.31 20.54
C GLU A 476 4.92 -29.04 19.19
N ALA A 477 4.02 -28.77 18.26
CA ALA A 477 4.08 -29.36 16.93
C ALA A 477 5.31 -28.85 16.13
N ILE A 478 5.75 -27.59 16.33
CA ILE A 478 7.03 -27.08 15.79
C ILE A 478 8.20 -27.92 16.33
N LYS A 479 8.33 -28.09 17.66
CA LYS A 479 9.41 -28.89 18.29
C LYS A 479 9.43 -30.32 17.73
N HIS A 480 8.27 -30.97 17.70
CA HIS A 480 8.14 -32.34 17.20
C HIS A 480 8.51 -32.46 15.71
N HIS A 481 8.11 -31.48 14.88
CA HIS A 481 8.47 -31.48 13.46
C HIS A 481 9.97 -31.26 13.25
N ALA A 482 10.60 -30.36 14.02
CA ALA A 482 12.03 -30.10 13.96
C ALA A 482 12.88 -31.29 14.42
N ASN A 483 12.45 -32.02 15.46
CA ASN A 483 13.11 -33.26 15.89
C ASN A 483 13.11 -34.33 14.79
N LYS A 484 12.07 -34.36 13.95
CA LYS A 484 11.96 -35.28 12.81
C LYS A 484 12.68 -34.76 11.55
N PHE A 485 12.72 -33.45 11.36
CA PHE A 485 13.31 -32.76 10.22
C PHE A 485 14.16 -31.56 10.70
N PRO A 486 15.42 -31.79 11.11
CA PRO A 486 16.31 -30.73 11.58
C PRO A 486 16.47 -29.61 10.54
N GLY A 487 16.48 -28.35 11.01
CA GLY A 487 16.54 -27.17 10.14
C GLY A 487 15.22 -26.76 9.48
N SER A 488 14.10 -27.41 9.81
CA SER A 488 12.76 -26.98 9.36
C SER A 488 12.33 -25.66 10.03
N TYR A 489 11.60 -24.83 9.29
CA TYR A 489 11.10 -23.52 9.72
C TYR A 489 9.57 -23.52 9.90
N ASN A 490 9.07 -22.50 10.60
CA ASN A 490 7.64 -22.22 10.76
C ASN A 490 7.25 -20.91 10.04
N GLU A 491 5.97 -20.74 9.66
CA GLU A 491 5.43 -19.49 9.09
C GLU A 491 4.20 -19.04 9.90
N ALA A 492 4.41 -18.07 10.80
CA ALA A 492 3.33 -17.36 11.49
C ALA A 492 2.89 -16.15 10.65
N MET A 493 1.60 -16.06 10.32
CA MET A 493 1.04 -14.90 9.64
C MET A 493 0.53 -13.87 10.64
N VAL A 494 1.19 -12.71 10.72
CA VAL A 494 1.01 -11.75 11.82
C VAL A 494 0.88 -10.31 11.33
N ARG A 495 0.37 -9.40 12.17
CA ARG A 495 0.58 -7.94 12.00
C ARG A 495 1.59 -7.48 13.03
N LEU A 496 2.44 -6.55 12.65
CA LEU A 496 3.53 -6.03 13.47
C LEU A 496 3.31 -4.55 13.77
N ARG A 497 3.69 -4.13 14.97
CA ARG A 497 3.72 -2.73 15.40
C ARG A 497 5.13 -2.37 15.84
N ALA A 498 5.54 -1.14 15.55
CA ALA A 498 6.74 -0.54 16.10
C ALA A 498 6.41 0.88 16.59
N THR A 499 6.97 1.30 17.72
CA THR A 499 6.85 2.67 18.24
C THR A 499 8.23 3.21 18.64
N GLY A 500 8.31 4.48 19.05
CA GLY A 500 9.53 5.06 19.60
C GLY A 500 10.02 4.35 20.86
N GLU A 501 9.09 4.00 21.75
CA GLU A 501 9.36 3.31 23.03
C GLU A 501 9.55 1.80 22.85
N GLN A 502 8.86 1.19 21.89
CA GLN A 502 8.91 -0.23 21.56
C GLN A 502 9.44 -0.42 20.13
N CYS A 503 10.71 -0.06 19.96
CA CYS A 503 11.44 -0.23 18.72
C CYS A 503 11.85 -1.70 18.54
N PRO A 504 11.62 -2.33 17.37
CA PRO A 504 12.09 -3.68 17.10
C PRO A 504 13.61 -3.74 17.04
N ILE A 505 14.17 -4.92 17.36
CA ILE A 505 15.61 -5.16 17.36
C ILE A 505 16.03 -5.65 15.96
N VAL A 506 17.13 -5.13 15.42
CA VAL A 506 17.70 -5.62 14.16
C VAL A 506 18.57 -6.84 14.43
N PHE A 507 18.52 -7.87 13.59
CA PHE A 507 19.34 -9.07 13.77
C PHE A 507 20.26 -9.39 12.58
N VAL A 508 21.44 -9.92 12.92
CA VAL A 508 22.39 -10.59 12.01
C VAL A 508 22.09 -12.09 12.02
N GLY A 509 21.68 -12.66 10.88
CA GLY A 509 21.22 -14.05 10.77
C GLY A 509 22.29 -15.08 10.39
N LYS A 510 23.48 -14.64 9.97
CA LYS A 510 24.67 -15.47 9.70
C LYS A 510 25.92 -14.68 10.06
N ASP A 511 26.95 -15.35 10.58
CA ASP A 511 28.21 -14.67 10.91
C ASP A 511 29.11 -14.50 9.68
N ASN A 512 28.74 -13.57 8.82
CA ASN A 512 29.57 -13.10 7.72
C ASN A 512 29.44 -11.59 7.53
N LEU A 513 30.45 -10.99 6.90
CA LEU A 513 30.53 -9.55 6.69
C LEU A 513 29.25 -8.99 6.04
N LEU A 514 28.70 -9.67 5.04
CA LEU A 514 27.53 -9.21 4.28
C LEU A 514 26.29 -9.07 5.18
N SER A 515 26.01 -10.08 6.01
CA SER A 515 24.90 -10.07 6.96
C SER A 515 25.05 -8.97 8.02
N ARG A 516 26.29 -8.74 8.49
CA ARG A 516 26.62 -7.69 9.46
C ARG A 516 26.46 -6.29 8.87
N LEU A 517 26.92 -6.07 7.64
CA LEU A 517 26.73 -4.80 6.92
C LEU A 517 25.26 -4.52 6.58
N LEU A 518 24.47 -5.53 6.18
CA LEU A 518 23.03 -5.36 5.97
C LEU A 518 22.29 -5.02 7.26
N ALA A 519 22.61 -5.66 8.38
CA ALA A 519 22.01 -5.33 9.68
C ALA A 519 22.33 -3.89 10.10
N LYS A 520 23.60 -3.46 9.95
CA LYS A 520 24.03 -2.06 10.16
C LYS A 520 23.21 -1.08 9.31
N GLU A 521 23.01 -1.40 8.04
CA GLU A 521 22.25 -0.56 7.12
C GLU A 521 20.74 -0.52 7.43
N TYR A 522 20.12 -1.64 7.80
CA TYR A 522 18.72 -1.67 8.24
C TYR A 522 18.50 -0.88 9.53
N ALA A 523 19.44 -0.96 10.47
CA ALA A 523 19.41 -0.14 11.69
C ALA A 523 19.52 1.36 11.37
N ARG A 524 20.41 1.75 10.44
CA ARG A 524 20.52 3.13 9.95
C ARG A 524 19.22 3.60 9.27
N GLN A 525 18.65 2.81 8.35
CA GLN A 525 17.39 3.13 7.67
C GLN A 525 16.24 3.31 8.67
N MET A 526 16.18 2.47 9.69
CA MET A 526 15.16 2.56 10.74
C MET A 526 15.35 3.81 11.62
N LYS A 527 16.58 4.09 12.08
CA LYS A 527 16.89 5.32 12.84
C LYS A 527 16.55 6.57 12.02
N ALA A 528 16.94 6.62 10.74
CA ALA A 528 16.65 7.76 9.87
C ALA A 528 15.14 7.96 9.67
N PHE A 529 14.36 6.88 9.53
CA PHE A 529 12.90 6.96 9.46
C PHE A 529 12.28 7.46 10.77
N MET A 530 12.74 6.95 11.92
CA MET A 530 12.24 7.35 13.23
C MET A 530 12.52 8.82 13.53
N LEU A 531 13.75 9.30 13.27
CA LEU A 531 14.12 10.71 13.41
C LEU A 531 13.27 11.61 12.49
N GLY A 532 13.10 11.23 11.22
CA GLY A 532 12.31 11.99 10.25
C GLY A 532 10.79 12.01 10.50
N ASN A 533 10.30 11.32 11.53
CA ASN A 533 8.90 11.28 11.94
C ASN A 533 8.73 11.59 13.45
N ASP A 534 9.72 12.21 14.09
CA ASP A 534 9.74 12.57 15.51
C ASP A 534 9.46 11.39 16.49
N LEU A 535 9.82 10.17 16.09
CA LEU A 535 9.61 8.94 16.88
C LEU A 535 10.76 8.64 17.84
N CYS A 536 11.92 9.29 17.70
CA CYS A 536 13.03 9.21 18.66
C CYS A 536 13.90 10.48 18.63
N GLY A 537 14.74 10.68 19.65
CA GLY A 537 15.74 11.75 19.66
C GLY A 537 17.06 11.33 18.99
N GLU A 538 17.90 12.30 18.62
CA GLU A 538 19.16 12.07 17.89
C GLU A 538 20.11 11.05 18.56
N GLY A 539 20.15 11.04 19.88
CA GLY A 539 20.96 10.11 20.68
C GLY A 539 20.43 8.67 20.75
N PHE A 540 19.20 8.40 20.29
CA PHE A 540 18.65 7.04 20.26
C PHE A 540 19.42 6.18 19.26
N ASP A 541 19.77 4.96 19.64
CA ASP A 541 20.48 4.03 18.77
C ASP A 541 19.70 2.73 18.63
N VAL A 542 19.60 2.25 17.39
CA VAL A 542 18.82 1.04 17.10
C VAL A 542 19.65 -0.18 17.52
N PRO A 543 19.15 -1.03 18.43
CA PRO A 543 19.87 -2.22 18.86
C PRO A 543 20.03 -3.21 17.71
N ILE A 544 21.24 -3.75 17.58
CA ILE A 544 21.57 -4.83 16.65
C ILE A 544 22.15 -5.99 17.43
N ILE A 545 21.63 -7.19 17.22
CA ILE A 545 22.10 -8.43 17.85
C ILE A 545 22.41 -9.50 16.80
N TYR A 546 23.12 -10.55 17.20
CA TYR A 546 23.17 -11.79 16.44
C TYR A 546 21.93 -12.65 16.74
N TYR A 547 21.32 -13.22 15.71
CA TYR A 547 20.31 -14.27 15.84
C TYR A 547 20.74 -15.45 14.97
N ILE A 548 21.49 -16.38 15.55
CA ILE A 548 22.08 -17.53 14.87
C ILE A 548 21.78 -18.76 15.74
N PRO A 549 20.63 -19.43 15.54
CA PRO A 549 20.17 -20.52 16.41
C PRO A 549 21.19 -21.63 16.66
N ASP A 550 22.03 -21.92 15.67
CA ASP A 550 23.04 -22.99 15.73
C ASP A 550 24.39 -22.55 16.34
N ASN A 551 24.52 -21.33 16.88
CA ASN A 551 25.75 -20.78 17.46
C ASN A 551 25.52 -20.13 18.83
N GLU A 552 25.54 -20.94 19.89
CA GLU A 552 25.28 -20.53 21.27
C GLU A 552 26.23 -19.43 21.79
N ASN A 553 27.48 -19.40 21.33
CA ASN A 553 28.51 -18.46 21.79
C ASN A 553 28.33 -17.03 21.25
N LEU A 554 27.60 -16.88 20.13
CA LEU A 554 27.40 -15.60 19.44
C LEU A 554 25.94 -15.14 19.49
N ASN A 555 24.99 -16.08 19.50
CA ASN A 555 23.56 -15.78 19.49
C ASN A 555 23.14 -14.85 20.63
N PHE A 556 22.29 -13.87 20.36
CA PHE A 556 21.90 -12.77 21.26
C PHE A 556 23.02 -11.85 21.76
N LYS A 557 24.29 -11.97 21.33
CA LYS A 557 25.28 -10.91 21.59
C LYS A 557 24.97 -9.65 20.76
N PRO A 558 25.26 -8.44 21.27
CA PRO A 558 25.14 -7.20 20.50
C PRO A 558 26.23 -7.08 19.44
N TYR A 559 25.84 -6.64 18.23
CA TYR A 559 26.79 -6.22 17.18
C TYR A 559 27.18 -4.77 17.43
N THR A 560 28.28 -4.57 18.17
CA THR A 560 28.64 -3.27 18.78
C THR A 560 29.10 -2.23 17.76
N LYS A 561 29.17 -0.95 18.18
CA LYS A 561 29.78 0.12 17.34
C LYS A 561 31.26 -0.11 17.04
N GLU A 562 32.00 -0.73 17.97
CA GLU A 562 33.41 -1.09 17.77
C GLU A 562 33.51 -2.12 16.62
N GLU A 563 32.64 -3.14 16.63
CA GLU A 563 32.59 -4.15 15.57
C GLU A 563 32.08 -3.59 14.23
N GLN A 564 31.08 -2.69 14.26
CA GLN A 564 30.55 -1.99 13.08
C GLN A 564 31.57 -1.06 12.40
N ALA A 565 32.54 -0.53 13.16
CA ALA A 565 33.65 0.25 12.63
C ALA A 565 34.72 -0.66 12.01
N LEU A 566 35.03 -1.77 12.67
CA LEU A 566 35.96 -2.78 12.20
C LEU A 566 35.52 -3.37 10.84
N ASP A 567 34.26 -3.82 10.73
CA ASP A 567 33.69 -4.36 9.49
C ASP A 567 33.57 -3.29 8.38
N ALA A 568 33.40 -2.01 8.72
CA ALA A 568 33.44 -0.93 7.74
C ALA A 568 34.84 -0.75 7.14
N GLY A 569 35.89 -0.83 7.98
CA GLY A 569 37.27 -0.82 7.52
C GLY A 569 37.58 -1.99 6.58
N VAL A 570 37.11 -3.20 6.93
CA VAL A 570 37.21 -4.38 6.05
C VAL A 570 36.51 -4.15 4.72
N ALA A 571 35.28 -3.63 4.72
CA ALA A 571 34.52 -3.36 3.51
C ALA A 571 35.24 -2.35 2.60
N GLN A 572 35.73 -1.25 3.17
CA GLN A 572 36.47 -0.22 2.44
C GLN A 572 37.78 -0.73 1.85
N TRP A 573 38.51 -1.56 2.60
CA TRP A 573 39.73 -2.18 2.13
C TRP A 573 39.47 -3.25 1.05
N LEU A 574 38.39 -4.03 1.15
CA LEU A 574 37.98 -4.94 0.06
C LEU A 574 37.60 -4.19 -1.22
N MET A 575 36.98 -3.01 -1.11
CA MET A 575 36.73 -2.15 -2.27
C MET A 575 38.02 -1.58 -2.87
N SER A 576 39.01 -1.21 -2.07
CA SER A 576 40.28 -0.68 -2.58
C SER A 576 41.15 -1.74 -3.30
N LYS A 577 40.92 -3.02 -3.02
CA LYS A 577 41.57 -4.16 -3.69
C LYS A 577 40.84 -4.66 -4.95
N ALA A 578 39.62 -4.21 -5.22
CA ALA A 578 38.87 -4.63 -6.40
C ALA A 578 39.38 -3.92 -7.66
N THR A 579 40.10 -4.65 -8.51
CA THR A 579 40.65 -4.13 -9.79
C THR A 579 39.61 -3.98 -10.90
N ASP A 580 38.52 -4.75 -10.86
CA ASP A 580 37.36 -4.63 -11.76
C ASP A 580 36.09 -4.32 -10.94
N PRO A 581 35.42 -3.18 -11.14
CA PRO A 581 34.14 -2.83 -10.51
C PRO A 581 33.07 -3.94 -10.62
N LYS A 582 33.10 -4.73 -11.71
CA LYS A 582 32.15 -5.84 -11.91
C LYS A 582 32.25 -6.89 -10.81
N VAL A 583 33.41 -7.09 -10.18
CA VAL A 583 33.60 -8.06 -9.09
C VAL A 583 32.83 -7.67 -7.81
N LEU A 584 32.57 -6.38 -7.60
CA LEU A 584 31.78 -5.90 -6.46
C LEU A 584 30.27 -6.01 -6.71
N VAL A 585 29.85 -5.99 -7.98
CA VAL A 585 28.44 -6.07 -8.40
C VAL A 585 28.01 -7.51 -8.74
N GLN A 586 28.95 -8.36 -9.15
CA GLN A 586 28.78 -9.79 -9.40
C GLN A 586 28.89 -10.61 -8.11
N GLY A 587 28.11 -11.70 -8.05
CA GLY A 587 27.94 -12.47 -6.81
C GLY A 587 27.21 -11.70 -5.71
N GLU A 588 27.33 -12.20 -4.49
CA GLU A 588 26.57 -11.73 -3.32
C GLU A 588 27.31 -10.61 -2.53
N ARG A 589 28.41 -10.06 -3.08
CA ARG A 589 29.29 -9.09 -2.39
C ARG A 589 28.74 -7.67 -2.22
N ARG A 590 27.50 -7.41 -2.64
CA ARG A 590 26.91 -6.06 -2.80
C ARG A 590 26.81 -5.25 -1.51
N ALA A 591 26.63 -5.90 -0.36
CA ALA A 591 26.53 -5.21 0.93
C ALA A 591 27.80 -4.42 1.29
N ILE A 592 28.97 -4.82 0.76
CA ILE A 592 30.24 -4.09 0.90
C ILE A 592 30.13 -2.65 0.36
N LEU A 593 29.39 -2.45 -0.74
CA LEU A 593 29.20 -1.14 -1.37
C LEU A 593 28.50 -0.13 -0.48
N LEU A 594 27.77 -0.57 0.56
CA LEU A 594 27.07 0.32 1.50
C LEU A 594 28.04 1.13 2.38
N GLU A 595 29.30 0.73 2.50
CA GLU A 595 30.33 1.40 3.32
C GLU A 595 31.29 2.26 2.47
N MET A 596 30.93 2.55 1.21
CA MET A 596 31.76 3.32 0.28
C MET A 596 32.04 4.73 0.81
N PRO A 597 33.31 5.19 0.82
CA PRO A 597 33.65 6.55 1.20
C PRO A 597 32.98 7.60 0.29
N ALA A 598 32.57 8.73 0.86
CA ALA A 598 31.82 9.75 0.13
C ALA A 598 32.55 10.29 -1.12
N ASP A 599 33.87 10.50 -1.07
CA ASP A 599 34.63 10.90 -2.25
C ASP A 599 34.56 9.87 -3.39
N LYS A 600 34.51 8.57 -3.08
CA LYS A 600 34.30 7.50 -4.08
C LYS A 600 32.87 7.46 -4.61
N VAL A 601 31.88 7.72 -3.76
CA VAL A 601 30.48 7.88 -4.20
C VAL A 601 30.36 9.04 -5.20
N LEU A 602 31.01 10.16 -4.92
CA LEU A 602 31.06 11.32 -5.81
C LEU A 602 31.83 11.03 -7.10
N GLU A 603 32.97 10.33 -7.02
CA GLU A 603 33.75 9.91 -8.20
C GLU A 603 32.93 9.02 -9.15
N GLU A 604 32.19 8.04 -8.63
CA GLU A 604 31.35 7.16 -9.46
C GLU A 604 30.10 7.89 -10.00
N PHE A 605 29.51 8.83 -9.25
CA PHE A 605 28.47 9.71 -9.81
C PHE A 605 28.99 10.64 -10.91
N ALA A 606 30.29 10.96 -10.95
CA ALA A 606 30.88 11.74 -12.04
C ALA A 606 31.17 10.90 -13.30
N LYS A 607 31.11 9.57 -13.21
CA LYS A 607 31.35 8.61 -14.32
C LYS A 607 30.10 7.82 -14.71
N ILE A 608 28.92 8.26 -14.29
CA ILE A 608 27.65 7.52 -14.44
C ILE A 608 27.22 7.29 -15.92
N ASP A 609 27.90 7.94 -16.87
CA ASP A 609 27.82 7.75 -18.33
C ASP A 609 28.57 6.52 -18.83
N ASP A 610 29.62 6.11 -18.11
CA ASP A 610 30.54 5.05 -18.50
C ASP A 610 29.90 3.70 -18.17
N GLU A 611 29.62 2.89 -19.19
CA GLU A 611 29.03 1.56 -19.05
C GLU A 611 29.90 0.59 -18.22
N SER A 612 31.19 0.90 -18.05
CA SER A 612 32.10 0.14 -17.18
C SER A 612 32.13 0.60 -15.72
N ALA A 613 31.57 1.79 -15.42
CA ALA A 613 31.52 2.34 -14.06
C ALA A 613 30.55 1.57 -13.15
N LEU A 614 30.83 1.62 -11.85
CA LEU A 614 30.14 0.81 -10.84
C LEU A 614 28.66 1.15 -10.74
N PHE A 615 28.32 2.44 -10.83
CA PHE A 615 26.94 2.90 -10.68
C PHE A 615 26.08 2.60 -11.92
N SER A 616 26.68 2.61 -13.11
CA SER A 616 26.05 2.15 -14.35
C SER A 616 25.64 0.68 -14.24
N LEU A 617 26.57 -0.19 -13.81
CA LEU A 617 26.32 -1.62 -13.59
C LEU A 617 25.25 -1.91 -12.52
N LEU A 618 25.14 -1.06 -11.49
CA LEU A 618 24.07 -1.15 -10.48
C LEU A 618 22.70 -0.74 -11.06
N MET A 619 22.64 0.31 -11.89
CA MET A 619 21.41 0.75 -12.55
C MET A 619 20.86 -0.29 -13.53
N GLU A 620 21.71 -0.91 -14.35
CA GLU A 620 21.33 -1.97 -15.29
C GLU A 620 20.66 -3.15 -14.57
N ARG A 621 21.18 -3.52 -13.40
CA ARG A 621 20.68 -4.63 -12.58
C ARG A 621 19.46 -4.26 -11.73
N GLY A 622 19.06 -2.99 -11.71
CA GLY A 622 17.95 -2.49 -10.88
C GLY A 622 18.29 -2.35 -9.40
N GLU A 623 19.57 -2.38 -9.02
CA GLU A 623 20.04 -2.33 -7.62
C GLU A 623 20.13 -0.89 -7.08
N VAL A 624 19.23 -0.02 -7.56
CA VAL A 624 19.22 1.43 -7.30
C VAL A 624 19.05 1.77 -5.82
N HIS A 625 18.52 0.85 -5.01
CA HIS A 625 18.40 1.02 -3.56
C HIS A 625 19.75 1.21 -2.84
N ILE A 626 20.86 0.69 -3.40
CA ILE A 626 22.22 0.88 -2.89
C ILE A 626 22.68 2.31 -3.15
N LEU A 627 22.51 2.82 -4.38
CA LEU A 627 22.80 4.22 -4.75
C LEU A 627 22.06 5.19 -3.83
N LEU A 628 20.77 4.93 -3.58
CA LEU A 628 19.96 5.76 -2.67
C LEU A 628 20.46 5.73 -1.23
N SER A 629 20.91 4.56 -0.72
CA SER A 629 21.53 4.47 0.61
C SER A 629 22.82 5.29 0.70
N LEU A 630 23.65 5.26 -0.34
CA LEU A 630 24.89 6.02 -0.39
C LEU A 630 24.64 7.54 -0.40
N VAL A 631 23.67 8.02 -1.18
CA VAL A 631 23.27 9.43 -1.18
C VAL A 631 22.69 9.87 0.17
N GLU A 632 21.92 9.01 0.85
CA GLU A 632 21.43 9.30 2.21
C GLU A 632 22.58 9.53 3.21
N LYS A 633 23.73 8.83 3.05
CA LYS A 633 24.91 8.92 3.93
C LYS A 633 25.79 10.15 3.70
N LEU A 634 25.65 10.86 2.58
CA LEU A 634 26.42 12.07 2.29
C LEU A 634 26.06 13.22 3.26
N SER A 635 27.10 13.89 3.75
CA SER A 635 26.98 15.13 4.53
C SER A 635 26.40 16.29 3.70
N SER A 636 26.02 17.37 4.38
CA SER A 636 25.49 18.57 3.72
C SER A 636 26.47 19.23 2.74
N GLU A 637 27.78 19.03 2.89
CA GLU A 637 28.78 19.58 1.96
C GLU A 637 29.00 18.65 0.76
N GLU A 638 29.05 17.33 0.99
CA GLU A 638 29.14 16.35 -0.08
C GLU A 638 27.89 16.32 -0.96
N LYS A 639 26.71 16.61 -0.41
CA LYS A 639 25.48 16.81 -1.20
C LYS A 639 25.59 18.00 -2.16
N LYS A 640 26.18 19.13 -1.75
CA LYS A 640 26.48 20.25 -2.68
C LYS A 640 27.47 19.85 -3.77
N ARG A 641 28.47 19.03 -3.43
CA ARG A 641 29.41 18.47 -4.43
C ARG A 641 28.69 17.56 -5.42
N LEU A 642 27.75 16.72 -4.95
CA LEU A 642 26.89 15.91 -5.81
C LEU A 642 25.98 16.79 -6.70
N ASP A 643 25.34 17.82 -6.14
CA ASP A 643 24.55 18.80 -6.91
C ASP A 643 25.36 19.43 -8.04
N ASN A 644 26.65 19.76 -7.79
CA ASN A 644 27.55 20.28 -8.81
C ASN A 644 27.96 19.23 -9.87
N ILE A 645 28.07 17.95 -9.51
CA ILE A 645 28.33 16.86 -10.47
C ILE A 645 27.11 16.69 -11.37
N ILE A 646 25.91 16.65 -10.78
CA ILE A 646 24.64 16.61 -11.52
C ILE A 646 24.52 17.85 -12.43
N ALA A 647 24.88 19.04 -11.92
CA ALA A 647 24.92 20.32 -12.65
C ALA A 647 25.74 20.25 -13.94
N ASN A 648 26.92 19.63 -13.87
CA ASN A 648 27.86 19.59 -14.98
C ASN A 648 27.55 18.50 -16.01
N ASN A 649 26.80 17.46 -15.66
CA ASN A 649 26.50 16.36 -16.57
C ASN A 649 25.05 15.83 -16.44
N PRO A 650 24.04 16.50 -17.02
CA PRO A 650 22.62 16.21 -16.77
C PRO A 650 22.06 14.97 -17.48
N LYS A 651 22.67 14.49 -18.57
CA LYS A 651 22.09 13.43 -19.43
C LYS A 651 21.99 12.05 -18.77
N PRO A 652 23.01 11.53 -18.05
CA PRO A 652 22.97 10.18 -17.48
C PRO A 652 21.97 10.06 -16.34
N PHE A 653 21.79 11.13 -15.57
CA PHE A 653 20.81 11.19 -14.48
C PHE A 653 19.36 11.02 -14.98
N LEU A 654 19.09 11.15 -16.28
CA LEU A 654 17.81 10.77 -16.88
C LEU A 654 17.58 9.26 -16.88
N SER A 655 18.62 8.47 -17.17
CA SER A 655 18.59 7.01 -17.09
C SER A 655 18.38 6.57 -15.63
N LEU A 656 19.07 7.22 -14.69
CA LEU A 656 18.85 7.00 -13.26
C LEU A 656 17.41 7.36 -12.83
N LEU A 657 16.87 8.49 -13.31
CA LEU A 657 15.50 8.92 -13.03
C LEU A 657 14.46 7.93 -13.60
N ASP A 658 14.69 7.39 -14.80
CA ASP A 658 13.91 6.29 -15.35
C ASP A 658 13.92 5.08 -14.43
N LYS A 659 15.10 4.59 -14.05
CA LYS A 659 15.28 3.41 -13.18
C LYS A 659 14.65 3.58 -11.81
N LEU A 660 14.71 4.79 -11.24
CA LEU A 660 14.00 5.15 -10.01
C LEU A 660 12.47 5.02 -10.18
N ILE A 661 11.91 5.39 -11.32
CA ILE A 661 10.47 5.25 -11.58
C ILE A 661 10.10 3.79 -11.84
N GLU A 662 10.90 3.03 -12.59
CA GLU A 662 10.66 1.59 -12.82
C GLU A 662 10.60 0.82 -11.49
N GLY A 663 11.57 1.07 -10.61
CA GLY A 663 11.65 0.49 -9.28
C GLY A 663 10.73 1.09 -8.23
N ARG A 664 9.87 2.06 -8.60
CA ARG A 664 8.91 2.74 -7.71
C ARG A 664 9.53 3.49 -6.52
N TYR A 665 10.73 4.04 -6.71
CA TYR A 665 11.47 4.85 -5.74
C TYR A 665 10.99 6.32 -5.67
N THR A 666 9.79 6.63 -6.16
CA THR A 666 9.26 8.00 -6.29
C THR A 666 9.08 8.74 -4.97
N ASN A 667 9.09 8.03 -3.84
CA ASN A 667 8.93 8.59 -2.49
C ASN A 667 10.28 8.78 -1.75
N HIS A 668 11.39 8.85 -2.49
CA HIS A 668 12.73 9.09 -1.95
C HIS A 668 13.16 10.56 -2.12
N PRO A 669 13.82 11.22 -1.15
CA PRO A 669 14.28 12.61 -1.28
C PRO A 669 15.12 12.86 -2.54
N PHE A 670 16.12 12.00 -2.80
CA PHE A 670 16.96 12.09 -3.99
C PHE A 670 16.18 11.96 -5.32
N PHE A 671 15.06 11.24 -5.35
CA PHE A 671 14.20 11.24 -6.54
C PHE A 671 13.57 12.61 -6.77
N ASN A 672 13.12 13.28 -5.71
CA ASN A 672 12.58 14.64 -5.80
C ASN A 672 13.67 15.66 -6.16
N GLU A 673 14.90 15.49 -5.68
CA GLU A 673 16.05 16.33 -6.02
C GLU A 673 16.44 16.18 -7.50
N LEU A 674 16.67 14.94 -7.96
CA LEU A 674 16.94 14.63 -9.38
C LEU A 674 15.80 15.07 -10.29
N LEU A 675 14.54 14.89 -9.87
CA LEU A 675 13.38 15.39 -10.61
C LEU A 675 13.41 16.92 -10.66
N GLN A 676 13.56 17.62 -9.54
CA GLN A 676 13.63 19.10 -9.51
C GLN A 676 14.76 19.68 -10.36
N TYR A 677 15.90 18.98 -10.40
CA TYR A 677 17.04 19.30 -11.24
C TYR A 677 16.75 19.03 -12.73
N SER A 678 16.27 17.83 -13.08
CA SER A 678 15.87 17.46 -14.45
C SER A 678 14.81 18.42 -15.01
N ILE A 679 13.89 18.88 -14.15
CA ILE A 679 12.93 19.93 -14.48
C ILE A 679 13.64 21.27 -14.74
N LYS A 680 14.59 21.68 -13.88
CA LYS A 680 15.32 22.96 -14.01
C LYS A 680 16.13 23.03 -15.31
N GLU A 681 16.82 21.94 -15.65
CA GLU A 681 17.68 21.86 -16.84
C GLU A 681 16.97 21.29 -18.09
N GLN A 682 15.64 21.13 -18.03
CA GLN A 682 14.77 20.72 -19.15
C GLN A 682 15.13 19.36 -19.78
N CYS A 683 15.69 18.45 -19.00
CA CYS A 683 16.18 17.17 -19.46
C CYS A 683 15.21 16.05 -19.03
N PHE A 684 14.60 15.33 -19.98
CA PHE A 684 13.69 14.19 -19.71
C PHE A 684 13.73 13.14 -20.83
N SER A 685 13.79 11.86 -20.47
CA SER A 685 13.48 10.78 -21.43
C SER A 685 11.96 10.75 -21.75
N GLU A 686 11.59 10.00 -22.78
CA GLU A 686 10.18 9.74 -23.11
C GLU A 686 9.53 8.82 -22.06
N THR A 687 10.27 7.82 -21.56
CA THR A 687 9.84 6.87 -20.52
C THR A 687 9.55 7.55 -19.17
N VAL A 688 10.38 8.51 -18.73
CA VAL A 688 10.11 9.32 -17.53
C VAL A 688 8.81 10.09 -17.71
N ARG A 689 8.60 10.72 -18.88
CA ARG A 689 7.40 11.49 -19.19
C ARG A 689 6.14 10.62 -19.17
N GLU A 690 6.14 9.48 -19.85
CA GLU A 690 5.01 8.54 -19.87
C GLU A 690 4.70 7.97 -18.48
N LYS A 691 5.72 7.55 -17.71
CA LYS A 691 5.50 6.92 -16.40
C LYS A 691 5.13 7.93 -15.30
N LEU A 692 5.68 9.14 -15.30
CA LEU A 692 5.21 10.22 -14.41
C LEU A 692 3.75 10.56 -14.70
N LEU A 693 3.35 10.64 -15.98
CA LEU A 693 1.98 10.86 -16.38
C LEU A 693 1.06 9.73 -15.87
N LEU A 694 1.43 8.47 -16.10
CA LEU A 694 0.71 7.29 -15.61
C LEU A 694 0.57 7.26 -14.08
N ILE A 695 1.62 7.61 -13.32
CA ILE A 695 1.58 7.66 -11.85
C ILE A 695 0.71 8.82 -11.37
N CYS A 696 0.82 10.01 -11.99
CA CYS A 696 -0.02 11.16 -11.65
C CYS A 696 -1.52 10.89 -11.93
N ILE A 697 -1.84 10.19 -13.03
CA ILE A 697 -3.19 9.72 -13.36
C ILE A 697 -3.66 8.64 -12.38
N GLN A 698 -2.80 7.67 -12.05
CA GLN A 698 -3.13 6.56 -11.14
C GLN A 698 -3.41 7.01 -9.69
N TYR A 699 -2.82 8.12 -9.24
CA TYR A 699 -2.95 8.63 -7.88
C TYR A 699 -3.58 10.04 -7.76
N GLY A 700 -4.06 10.63 -8.87
CA GLY A 700 -4.81 11.89 -8.87
C GLY A 700 -4.00 13.16 -8.58
N MET A 701 -2.67 13.13 -8.74
CA MET A 701 -1.74 14.17 -8.26
C MET A 701 -1.47 15.29 -9.28
N TRP A 702 -2.53 15.94 -9.78
CA TRP A 702 -2.43 16.94 -10.84
C TRP A 702 -1.59 18.18 -10.51
N GLY A 703 -1.58 18.65 -9.24
CA GLY A 703 -0.81 19.84 -8.84
C GLY A 703 0.73 19.68 -8.94
N GLY A 704 1.24 18.44 -8.82
CA GLY A 704 2.66 18.15 -9.06
C GLY A 704 3.00 18.20 -10.55
N LEU A 705 2.12 17.65 -11.39
CA LEU A 705 2.21 17.74 -12.85
C LEU A 705 2.18 19.20 -13.33
N THR A 706 1.34 20.05 -12.73
CA THR A 706 1.28 21.50 -13.00
C THR A 706 2.67 22.15 -12.88
N LYS A 707 3.38 21.93 -11.77
CA LYS A 707 4.71 22.54 -11.53
C LYS A 707 5.86 21.90 -12.31
N LEU A 708 5.80 20.59 -12.57
CA LEU A 708 6.69 19.88 -13.48
C LEU A 708 6.58 20.48 -14.89
N LEU A 709 5.35 20.66 -15.38
CA LEU A 709 5.08 21.30 -16.67
C LEU A 709 5.54 22.77 -16.68
N ASN A 710 5.18 23.58 -15.68
CA ASN A 710 5.43 25.04 -15.68
C ASN A 710 6.90 25.45 -15.88
N LYS A 711 7.86 24.68 -15.38
CA LYS A 711 9.30 24.94 -15.61
C LYS A 711 9.81 24.49 -17.00
N ILE A 712 9.11 23.58 -17.68
CA ILE A 712 9.39 23.15 -19.07
C ILE A 712 8.70 24.09 -20.06
N ILE A 713 7.60 24.68 -19.63
CA ILE A 713 6.60 25.40 -20.42
C ILE A 713 7.11 26.73 -21.04
N ASP A 714 8.11 27.40 -20.43
CA ASP A 714 8.70 28.69 -20.87
C ASP A 714 9.33 28.74 -22.29
N ARG A 715 9.43 27.62 -23.01
CA ARG A 715 10.12 27.54 -24.33
C ARG A 715 9.25 27.09 -25.52
N LEU A 716 7.94 27.13 -25.41
CA LEU A 716 7.00 26.90 -26.53
C LEU A 716 6.12 28.16 -26.75
N ASP A 717 5.48 28.34 -27.91
CA ASP A 717 4.96 29.66 -28.34
C ASP A 717 3.42 29.84 -28.52
N ALA A 718 2.92 31.08 -28.41
CA ALA A 718 1.57 31.41 -27.90
C ALA A 718 0.44 31.66 -28.91
N SER A 719 -0.81 31.37 -28.49
CA SER A 719 -1.91 32.38 -28.56
C SER A 719 -3.18 32.02 -27.73
N GLN A 720 -3.52 32.91 -26.77
CA GLN A 720 -4.85 33.28 -26.23
C GLN A 720 -5.78 32.20 -25.58
N THR A 721 -5.82 32.12 -24.23
CA THR A 721 -6.88 32.63 -23.29
C THR A 721 -8.35 32.41 -23.72
N ASP A 722 -9.30 31.91 -22.91
CA ASP A 722 -9.38 31.70 -21.45
C ASP A 722 -10.56 30.72 -21.11
N ALA A 723 -11.03 30.40 -19.89
CA ALA A 723 -10.69 30.75 -18.51
C ALA A 723 -11.07 29.62 -17.52
N PHE A 724 -10.29 29.43 -16.44
CA PHE A 724 -10.63 28.53 -15.33
C PHE A 724 -9.92 28.80 -13.98
N GLY A 725 -9.62 30.07 -13.66
CA GLY A 725 -8.89 30.42 -12.42
C GLY A 725 -9.63 30.22 -11.09
N LEU A 726 -10.96 30.07 -11.10
CA LEU A 726 -11.79 30.15 -9.88
C LEU A 726 -12.22 28.80 -9.28
N GLY A 727 -12.13 27.68 -10.00
CA GLY A 727 -12.56 26.37 -9.48
C GLY A 727 -11.53 25.63 -8.63
N VAL A 728 -10.24 25.95 -8.80
CA VAL A 728 -9.12 25.18 -8.21
C VAL A 728 -8.94 25.49 -6.71
N LEU A 729 -9.32 26.68 -6.26
CA LEU A 729 -9.22 27.12 -4.86
C LEU A 729 -10.24 26.46 -3.92
N ASP A 730 -11.41 26.06 -4.42
CA ASP A 730 -12.41 25.38 -3.58
C ASP A 730 -12.23 23.85 -3.56
N TYR A 731 -11.69 23.26 -4.62
CA TYR A 731 -11.31 21.83 -4.61
C TYR A 731 -10.15 21.57 -3.62
N ALA A 732 -9.17 22.47 -3.55
CA ALA A 732 -8.04 22.37 -2.63
C ALA A 732 -8.45 22.38 -1.14
N LYS A 733 -9.56 23.05 -0.78
CA LYS A 733 -10.05 23.11 0.60
C LYS A 733 -10.69 21.80 1.09
N GLN A 734 -11.08 20.89 0.19
CA GLN A 734 -11.98 19.79 0.56
C GLN A 734 -11.27 18.46 0.89
N TYR A 735 -9.97 18.31 0.57
CA TYR A 735 -9.21 17.06 0.76
C TYR A 735 -7.80 17.26 1.36
N HIS A 736 -7.73 17.84 2.56
CA HIS A 736 -6.48 17.92 3.35
C HIS A 736 -6.26 16.69 4.26
N ARG A 737 -5.73 15.57 3.74
CA ARG A 737 -4.95 14.58 4.54
C ARG A 737 -3.89 13.85 3.70
N GLY A 738 -2.62 14.11 3.99
CA GLY A 738 -1.49 13.19 3.72
C GLY A 738 -0.85 13.23 2.33
N ASN A 739 -0.27 14.37 1.90
CA ASN A 739 0.65 14.40 0.76
C ASN A 739 1.60 15.61 0.80
N ASP A 740 2.84 15.40 1.22
CA ASP A 740 3.79 16.48 1.56
C ASP A 740 4.31 17.24 0.32
N ILE A 741 4.19 16.65 -0.86
CA ILE A 741 4.42 17.35 -2.13
C ILE A 741 3.48 18.55 -2.26
N ALA A 742 2.26 18.51 -1.72
CA ALA A 742 1.36 19.67 -1.71
C ALA A 742 1.89 20.84 -0.85
N GLY A 743 2.65 20.57 0.22
CA GLY A 743 3.21 21.60 1.11
C GLY A 743 4.22 22.50 0.39
N CYS A 744 5.19 21.90 -0.31
CA CYS A 744 6.14 22.63 -1.16
C CYS A 744 5.48 23.35 -2.36
N ILE A 745 4.24 23.01 -2.70
CA ILE A 745 3.56 23.54 -3.87
C ILE A 745 2.86 24.88 -3.58
N VAL A 746 2.23 25.02 -2.40
CA VAL A 746 1.52 26.25 -2.00
C VAL A 746 2.46 27.44 -1.76
N ALA A 747 3.70 27.21 -1.33
CA ALA A 747 4.61 28.24 -0.82
C ALA A 747 5.17 29.25 -1.85
N LYS A 748 4.99 29.05 -3.16
CA LYS A 748 5.50 29.95 -4.22
C LYS A 748 4.50 30.10 -5.36
N GLN A 749 3.63 31.12 -5.25
CA GLN A 749 2.71 31.55 -6.31
C GLN A 749 3.21 32.81 -7.04
N LYS A 750 2.69 32.98 -8.28
CA LYS A 750 2.77 34.14 -9.21
C LYS A 750 3.84 34.04 -10.32
N ARG A 751 3.48 33.33 -11.41
CA ARG A 751 3.73 33.64 -12.85
C ARG A 751 3.45 32.41 -13.75
N GLU A 752 2.20 31.94 -13.76
CA GLU A 752 1.84 30.70 -14.50
C GLU A 752 0.74 30.92 -15.56
N HIS A 753 0.17 32.12 -15.68
CA HIS A 753 -1.00 32.36 -16.54
C HIS A 753 -0.69 32.53 -18.04
N GLU A 754 0.52 32.97 -18.38
CA GLU A 754 0.84 33.43 -19.74
C GLU A 754 1.34 32.30 -20.66
N ILE A 755 1.80 31.20 -20.05
CA ILE A 755 2.66 30.22 -20.70
C ILE A 755 1.94 28.88 -20.95
N TYR A 756 0.87 28.58 -20.21
CA TYR A 756 0.00 27.43 -20.48
C TYR A 756 -0.66 27.46 -21.86
N ASN A 757 -0.84 28.66 -22.44
CA ASN A 757 -1.45 28.87 -23.75
C ASN A 757 -0.57 28.42 -24.93
N LYS A 758 0.64 27.89 -24.68
CA LYS A 758 1.71 27.79 -25.70
C LYS A 758 2.06 26.35 -26.18
N LEU A 759 1.44 25.27 -25.64
CA LEU A 759 2.07 23.92 -25.70
C LEU A 759 1.42 22.75 -26.46
N PHE A 760 0.09 22.58 -26.47
CA PHE A 760 -0.48 21.25 -26.77
C PHE A 760 -0.86 21.02 -28.24
N PHE A 761 0.08 20.46 -29.04
CA PHE A 761 -0.15 20.16 -30.46
C PHE A 761 0.20 18.74 -30.99
N SER A 762 0.54 17.75 -30.16
CA SER A 762 0.66 16.35 -30.62
C SER A 762 0.09 15.30 -29.64
N THR A 763 -1.24 15.26 -29.52
CA THR A 763 -2.01 14.23 -28.79
C THR A 763 -1.73 12.79 -29.25
N LYS A 764 -1.46 12.61 -30.54
CA LYS A 764 -1.52 11.34 -31.26
C LYS A 764 -0.59 10.23 -30.71
N THR A 765 0.65 10.55 -30.35
CA THR A 765 1.63 9.54 -29.91
C THR A 765 1.31 9.00 -28.53
N ILE A 766 1.07 9.88 -27.55
CA ILE A 766 0.68 9.52 -26.18
C ILE A 766 -0.63 8.72 -26.18
N PHE A 767 -1.57 9.11 -27.03
CA PHE A 767 -2.85 8.42 -27.21
C PHE A 767 -2.69 6.99 -27.75
N ASN A 768 -1.78 6.78 -28.71
CA ASN A 768 -1.44 5.46 -29.22
C ASN A 768 -0.82 4.56 -28.13
N SER A 769 0.12 5.08 -27.33
CA SER A 769 0.73 4.35 -26.19
C SER A 769 -0.32 3.91 -25.17
N VAL A 770 -1.23 4.82 -24.76
CA VAL A 770 -2.32 4.52 -23.82
C VAL A 770 -3.28 3.47 -24.38
N SER A 771 -3.66 3.56 -25.66
CA SER A 771 -4.52 2.56 -26.30
C SER A 771 -3.87 1.17 -26.32
N ASN A 772 -2.57 1.08 -26.64
CA ASN A 772 -1.83 -0.18 -26.68
C ASN A 772 -1.59 -0.79 -25.27
N ALA A 773 -1.46 0.05 -24.24
CA ALA A 773 -1.41 -0.40 -22.85
C ALA A 773 -2.77 -0.93 -22.32
N LEU A 774 -3.89 -0.44 -22.88
CA LEU A 774 -5.24 -0.88 -22.52
C LEU A 774 -5.69 -2.14 -23.26
N THR A 775 -5.21 -2.38 -24.50
CA THR A 775 -5.47 -3.64 -25.23
C THR A 775 -4.65 -4.82 -24.68
N SER A 776 -3.40 -4.60 -24.30
CA SER A 776 -2.48 -5.66 -23.86
C SER A 776 -2.78 -6.23 -22.47
N ARG A 777 -3.41 -5.47 -21.57
CA ARG A 777 -3.69 -5.88 -20.18
C ARG A 777 -5.09 -6.46 -19.98
N GLU A 778 -5.40 -7.62 -20.57
CA GLU A 778 -6.50 -8.62 -20.34
C GLU A 778 -7.93 -8.20 -19.82
N HIS A 779 -8.22 -6.90 -19.68
CA HIS A 779 -9.40 -6.36 -19.01
C HIS A 779 -10.48 -5.90 -19.98
N TYR A 780 -10.21 -5.94 -21.28
CA TYR A 780 -11.14 -5.61 -22.36
C TYR A 780 -11.19 -6.81 -23.30
N SER A 781 -12.39 -7.26 -23.69
CA SER A 781 -12.52 -8.39 -24.61
C SER A 781 -12.38 -7.91 -26.06
N ALA A 782 -11.24 -8.17 -26.68
CA ALA A 782 -11.12 -8.10 -28.13
C ALA A 782 -11.84 -9.30 -28.75
N THR A 783 -13.00 -9.07 -29.36
CA THR A 783 -13.61 -10.02 -30.31
C THR A 783 -13.16 -9.61 -31.71
N ASP A 784 -12.03 -10.18 -32.15
CA ASP A 784 -11.49 -10.12 -33.52
C ASP A 784 -11.68 -8.79 -34.27
N VAL A 785 -10.93 -7.77 -33.85
CA VAL A 785 -10.97 -6.41 -34.40
C VAL A 785 -9.62 -5.97 -35.00
N ALA A 786 -8.87 -6.90 -35.59
CA ALA A 786 -7.62 -6.57 -36.30
C ALA A 786 -7.84 -5.64 -37.50
N ALA A 787 -9.06 -5.61 -38.06
CA ALA A 787 -9.41 -4.89 -39.28
C ALA A 787 -10.02 -3.48 -39.10
N LEU A 788 -10.25 -2.99 -37.86
CA LEU A 788 -10.80 -1.63 -37.66
C LEU A 788 -9.73 -0.59 -37.31
N THR A 789 -10.05 0.69 -37.59
CA THR A 789 -9.21 1.83 -37.20
C THR A 789 -9.05 1.92 -35.67
N LEU A 790 -8.06 2.67 -35.20
CA LEU A 790 -7.82 2.85 -33.77
C LEU A 790 -9.02 3.47 -33.05
N SER A 791 -9.61 4.52 -33.63
CA SER A 791 -10.78 5.21 -33.09
C SER A 791 -12.00 4.27 -33.00
N ASP A 792 -12.22 3.42 -34.01
CA ASP A 792 -13.32 2.44 -33.98
C ASP A 792 -13.08 1.33 -32.94
N ARG A 793 -11.82 0.89 -32.75
CA ARG A 793 -11.44 -0.03 -31.66
C ARG A 793 -11.72 0.58 -30.28
N LEU A 794 -11.43 1.87 -30.08
CA LEU A 794 -11.69 2.58 -28.82
C LEU A 794 -13.20 2.77 -28.54
N ILE A 795 -14.03 2.89 -29.58
CA ILE A 795 -15.49 2.89 -29.47
C ILE A 795 -16.00 1.48 -29.11
N ALA A 796 -15.44 0.44 -29.72
CA ALA A 796 -15.79 -0.95 -29.45
C ALA A 796 -15.30 -1.46 -28.07
N MET A 797 -14.23 -0.87 -27.51
CA MET A 797 -13.65 -1.25 -26.22
C MET A 797 -14.69 -1.21 -25.09
N LYS A 798 -15.05 -2.40 -24.58
CA LYS A 798 -15.85 -2.59 -23.37
C LYS A 798 -15.05 -3.35 -22.33
N LYS A 799 -14.99 -2.82 -21.11
CA LYS A 799 -14.31 -3.48 -20.00
C LYS A 799 -15.03 -4.79 -19.67
N ARG A 800 -14.30 -5.84 -19.26
CA ARG A 800 -14.82 -7.06 -18.61
C ARG A 800 -15.41 -6.76 -17.20
N SER A 801 -15.97 -5.57 -17.01
CA SER A 801 -16.73 -5.19 -15.82
C SER A 801 -18.16 -5.71 -15.93
N VAL A 802 -18.83 -5.83 -14.78
CA VAL A 802 -20.19 -6.39 -14.63
C VAL A 802 -21.25 -5.68 -15.50
N TYR A 803 -20.96 -4.44 -15.93
CA TYR A 803 -21.87 -3.57 -16.69
C TYR A 803 -21.46 -3.33 -18.15
N LYS A 804 -20.34 -3.92 -18.62
CA LYS A 804 -19.76 -3.76 -19.96
C LYS A 804 -19.74 -2.30 -20.47
N TRP A 805 -19.33 -1.36 -19.61
CA TRP A 805 -19.17 0.04 -19.98
C TRP A 805 -18.10 0.21 -21.07
N SER A 806 -18.33 1.13 -22.01
CA SER A 806 -17.28 1.53 -22.95
C SER A 806 -16.25 2.46 -22.29
N LEU A 807 -15.11 2.64 -22.94
CA LEU A 807 -14.05 3.55 -22.46
C LEU A 807 -14.59 4.96 -22.15
N LEU A 808 -15.42 5.53 -23.04
CA LEU A 808 -16.03 6.85 -22.83
C LEU A 808 -16.99 6.90 -21.62
N HIS A 809 -17.71 5.81 -21.30
CA HIS A 809 -18.55 5.76 -20.10
C HIS A 809 -17.71 5.79 -18.81
N HIS A 810 -16.55 5.10 -18.80
CA HIS A 810 -15.62 5.16 -17.67
C HIS A 810 -15.07 6.57 -17.48
N ILE A 811 -14.51 7.17 -18.53
CA ILE A 811 -13.95 8.53 -18.50
C ILE A 811 -14.97 9.57 -17.99
N VAL A 812 -16.20 9.52 -18.50
CA VAL A 812 -17.27 10.44 -18.09
C VAL A 812 -17.80 10.16 -16.68
N PHE A 813 -17.78 8.90 -16.23
CA PHE A 813 -18.16 8.57 -14.86
C PHE A 813 -17.09 8.99 -13.85
N ASP A 814 -15.82 8.83 -14.19
CA ASP A 814 -14.68 9.22 -13.35
C ASP A 814 -14.36 10.73 -13.45
N ASP A 815 -15.11 11.45 -14.30
CA ASP A 815 -15.13 12.89 -14.52
C ASP A 815 -13.85 13.49 -15.15
N ASP A 816 -13.08 12.68 -15.87
CA ASP A 816 -11.82 13.08 -16.48
C ASP A 816 -12.03 13.84 -17.81
N LEU A 817 -12.16 15.16 -17.68
CA LEU A 817 -12.38 16.08 -18.81
C LEU A 817 -11.19 16.13 -19.79
N MET A 818 -9.97 15.81 -19.36
CA MET A 818 -8.77 15.86 -20.21
C MET A 818 -8.69 14.61 -21.10
N ILE A 819 -8.86 13.42 -20.54
CA ILE A 819 -8.90 12.18 -21.33
C ILE A 819 -10.13 12.18 -22.24
N ALA A 820 -11.28 12.69 -21.78
CA ALA A 820 -12.45 12.90 -22.63
C ALA A 820 -12.12 13.80 -23.83
N ARG A 821 -11.38 14.89 -23.62
CA ARG A 821 -11.04 15.85 -24.68
C ARG A 821 -10.12 15.22 -25.71
N ALA A 822 -9.02 14.61 -25.26
CA ALA A 822 -8.07 13.93 -26.13
C ALA A 822 -8.72 12.78 -26.94
N LEU A 823 -9.62 12.00 -26.31
CA LEU A 823 -10.37 10.94 -26.99
C LEU A 823 -11.33 11.51 -28.05
N LEU A 824 -12.04 12.59 -27.72
CA LEU A 824 -13.04 13.18 -28.61
C LEU A 824 -12.43 14.00 -29.76
N THR A 825 -11.21 14.51 -29.62
CA THR A 825 -10.47 15.19 -30.72
C THR A 825 -9.99 14.21 -31.80
N GLU A 826 -9.70 12.96 -31.46
CA GLU A 826 -9.28 11.91 -32.41
C GLU A 826 -10.49 11.16 -33.04
N PHE A 827 -11.73 11.54 -32.70
CA PHE A 827 -12.96 10.99 -33.26
C PHE A 827 -13.53 11.91 -34.35
N SER A 828 -13.81 11.34 -35.52
CA SER A 828 -14.66 12.01 -36.52
C SER A 828 -16.06 12.30 -35.97
N GLN A 829 -16.81 13.20 -36.61
CA GLN A 829 -18.18 13.55 -36.15
C GLN A 829 -19.08 12.29 -36.07
N ALA A 830 -18.98 11.38 -37.04
CA ALA A 830 -19.71 10.10 -37.05
C ALA A 830 -19.26 9.15 -35.91
N GLN A 831 -17.95 9.10 -35.63
CA GLN A 831 -17.39 8.33 -34.51
C GLN A 831 -17.84 8.89 -33.15
N ARG A 832 -17.85 10.22 -32.99
CA ARG A 832 -18.37 10.90 -31.80
C ARG A 832 -19.85 10.59 -31.58
N ILE A 833 -20.69 10.72 -32.62
CA ILE A 833 -22.11 10.35 -32.58
C ILE A 833 -22.29 8.87 -32.17
N THR A 834 -21.48 7.97 -32.73
CA THR A 834 -21.52 6.54 -32.40
C THR A 834 -21.16 6.28 -30.94
N ALA A 835 -20.08 6.90 -30.44
CA ALA A 835 -19.63 6.77 -29.06
C ALA A 835 -20.66 7.28 -28.04
N LEU A 836 -21.36 8.37 -28.36
CA LEU A 836 -22.42 8.95 -27.51
C LEU A 836 -23.73 8.14 -27.53
N LYS A 837 -23.98 7.38 -28.60
CA LYS A 837 -25.13 6.45 -28.73
C LYS A 837 -24.91 5.10 -28.03
N LEU A 838 -23.69 4.80 -27.58
CA LEU A 838 -23.42 3.58 -26.80
C LEU A 838 -24.21 3.60 -25.48
N ARG A 839 -24.68 2.42 -25.07
CA ARG A 839 -25.46 2.21 -23.84
C ARG A 839 -24.80 1.17 -22.94
N CYS A 840 -24.80 1.40 -21.63
CA CYS A 840 -24.41 0.40 -20.63
C CYS A 840 -25.26 -0.87 -20.75
N GLN A 841 -24.66 -2.07 -20.79
CA GLN A 841 -25.40 -3.33 -20.94
C GLN A 841 -25.88 -3.87 -19.59
N TYR A 842 -26.87 -4.76 -19.64
CA TYR A 842 -27.53 -5.32 -18.44
C TYR A 842 -26.64 -6.33 -17.69
N HIS A 843 -26.85 -6.43 -16.37
CA HIS A 843 -26.14 -7.34 -15.48
C HIS A 843 -26.58 -8.80 -15.72
N PRO A 844 -25.64 -9.77 -15.91
CA PRO A 844 -26.00 -11.18 -16.15
C PRO A 844 -26.73 -11.93 -15.01
N SER A 845 -27.04 -11.28 -13.88
CA SER A 845 -27.61 -11.94 -12.68
C SER A 845 -28.95 -11.35 -12.21
N GLY A 846 -29.68 -10.68 -13.10
CA GLY A 846 -31.04 -10.21 -12.82
C GLY A 846 -31.19 -9.02 -11.87
N LYS A 847 -30.11 -8.54 -11.22
CA LYS A 847 -30.18 -7.34 -10.36
C LYS A 847 -30.19 -6.06 -11.20
N ILE A 848 -31.19 -5.23 -10.96
CA ILE A 848 -31.46 -3.99 -11.71
C ILE A 848 -30.46 -2.89 -11.31
N ASP A 849 -29.57 -2.51 -12.22
CA ASP A 849 -28.70 -1.34 -12.08
C ASP A 849 -29.43 -0.05 -12.48
N ARG A 850 -29.30 1.00 -11.66
CA ARG A 850 -29.88 2.34 -11.91
C ARG A 850 -29.30 3.04 -13.14
N ASN A 851 -28.10 2.62 -13.58
CA ASN A 851 -27.41 3.14 -14.75
C ASN A 851 -27.54 2.22 -15.98
N ALA A 852 -28.32 1.12 -15.90
CA ALA A 852 -28.53 0.22 -17.02
C ALA A 852 -29.11 0.96 -18.23
N GLY A 853 -28.51 0.79 -19.41
CA GLY A 853 -28.92 1.46 -20.64
C GLY A 853 -28.62 2.96 -20.74
N ALA A 854 -27.95 3.55 -19.74
CA ALA A 854 -27.50 4.95 -19.79
C ALA A 854 -26.46 5.17 -20.89
N THR A 855 -26.41 6.39 -21.42
CA THR A 855 -25.39 6.88 -22.37
C THR A 855 -24.37 7.78 -21.65
N PRO A 856 -23.24 8.18 -22.27
CA PRO A 856 -22.28 9.09 -21.63
C PRO A 856 -22.92 10.42 -21.22
N ILE A 857 -23.87 10.95 -22.00
CA ILE A 857 -24.62 12.18 -21.67
C ILE A 857 -25.43 12.02 -20.38
N HIS A 858 -26.05 10.85 -20.13
CA HIS A 858 -26.77 10.60 -18.87
C HIS A 858 -25.81 10.64 -17.67
N LEU A 859 -24.60 10.07 -17.81
CA LEU A 859 -23.60 10.06 -16.75
C LEU A 859 -23.05 11.46 -16.47
N ALA A 860 -22.76 12.27 -17.49
CA ALA A 860 -22.32 13.66 -17.34
C ALA A 860 -23.37 14.52 -16.61
N VAL A 861 -24.65 14.39 -16.98
CA VAL A 861 -25.75 15.04 -16.27
C VAL A 861 -25.87 14.51 -14.84
N GLN A 862 -25.81 13.20 -14.62
CA GLN A 862 -25.88 12.58 -13.28
C GLN A 862 -24.76 13.08 -12.34
N ARG A 863 -23.57 13.35 -12.88
CA ARG A 863 -22.41 13.93 -12.19
C ARG A 863 -22.46 15.46 -12.00
N LYS A 864 -23.47 16.15 -12.57
CA LYS A 864 -23.61 17.61 -12.59
C LYS A 864 -22.51 18.36 -13.38
N ASN A 865 -21.75 17.69 -14.25
CA ASN A 865 -20.63 18.34 -14.94
C ASN A 865 -21.04 18.98 -16.28
N LEU A 866 -21.28 20.29 -16.25
CA LEU A 866 -21.57 21.11 -17.43
C LEU A 866 -20.41 21.15 -18.43
N LYS A 867 -19.15 21.13 -17.98
CA LYS A 867 -17.98 21.16 -18.88
C LYS A 867 -17.84 19.84 -19.65
N MET A 868 -18.04 18.72 -18.96
CA MET A 868 -18.08 17.39 -19.59
C MET A 868 -19.24 17.30 -20.59
N LEU A 869 -20.42 17.84 -20.25
CA LEU A 869 -21.53 17.90 -21.21
C LEU A 869 -21.18 18.74 -22.45
N ILE A 870 -20.66 19.96 -22.27
CA ILE A 870 -20.27 20.85 -23.37
C ILE A 870 -19.25 20.15 -24.28
N LEU A 871 -18.29 19.43 -23.70
CA LEU A 871 -17.27 18.69 -24.44
C LEU A 871 -17.83 17.48 -25.21
N LEU A 872 -18.72 16.71 -24.57
CA LEU A 872 -19.38 15.56 -25.20
C LEU A 872 -20.25 15.98 -26.38
N ILE A 873 -21.02 17.07 -26.23
CA ILE A 873 -21.84 17.62 -27.30
C ILE A 873 -20.96 18.28 -28.38
N GLY A 874 -19.99 19.09 -27.97
CA GLY A 874 -19.18 19.91 -28.88
C GLY A 874 -20.04 20.69 -29.87
N ASP A 875 -19.64 20.65 -31.13
CA ASP A 875 -20.29 21.28 -32.29
C ASP A 875 -21.17 20.25 -33.05
N LEU A 876 -21.84 19.35 -32.33
CA LEU A 876 -22.81 18.44 -32.95
C LEU A 876 -24.08 19.20 -33.32
N GLU A 877 -24.41 19.14 -34.62
CA GLU A 877 -25.63 19.72 -35.16
C GLU A 877 -26.90 19.23 -34.42
N PRO A 878 -27.92 20.09 -34.26
CA PRO A 878 -29.16 19.75 -33.56
C PRO A 878 -29.82 18.45 -34.08
N GLU A 879 -29.74 18.19 -35.38
CA GLU A 879 -30.27 16.98 -36.03
C GLU A 879 -29.61 15.69 -35.52
N HIS A 880 -28.32 15.73 -35.24
CA HIS A 880 -27.55 14.60 -34.71
C HIS A 880 -27.68 14.47 -33.18
N LEU A 881 -27.85 15.59 -32.49
CA LEU A 881 -27.94 15.65 -31.03
C LEU A 881 -29.33 15.22 -30.51
N ALA A 882 -30.42 15.65 -31.17
CA ALA A 882 -31.78 15.39 -30.71
C ALA A 882 -32.09 13.89 -30.51
N PRO A 883 -31.70 12.94 -31.40
CA PRO A 883 -31.89 11.51 -31.17
C PRO A 883 -31.11 10.95 -29.98
N ILE A 884 -29.95 11.54 -29.64
CA ILE A 884 -29.12 11.09 -28.52
C ILE A 884 -29.75 11.55 -27.19
N ILE A 885 -30.26 12.77 -27.13
CA ILE A 885 -30.96 13.30 -25.96
C ILE A 885 -32.29 12.57 -25.71
N GLN A 886 -32.97 12.14 -26.77
CA GLN A 886 -34.19 11.31 -26.68
C GLN A 886 -33.94 9.88 -26.19
N MET A 887 -32.69 9.39 -26.19
CA MET A 887 -32.40 8.07 -25.64
C MET A 887 -32.78 8.02 -24.16
N GLN A 888 -33.51 6.97 -23.78
CA GLN A 888 -33.88 6.69 -22.40
C GLN A 888 -32.95 5.62 -21.82
N LYS A 889 -32.54 5.73 -20.56
CA LYS A 889 -31.91 4.60 -19.85
C LYS A 889 -32.95 3.52 -19.55
N LEU A 890 -32.53 2.27 -19.36
CA LEU A 890 -33.47 1.14 -19.13
C LEU A 890 -34.18 1.27 -17.78
N TYR A 891 -33.46 1.68 -16.74
CA TYR A 891 -34.06 1.91 -15.42
C TYR A 891 -34.87 3.21 -15.40
N GLY A 892 -36.16 3.14 -15.08
CA GLY A 892 -37.02 4.32 -15.00
C GLY A 892 -37.34 5.03 -16.32
N ARG A 893 -36.82 4.57 -17.47
CA ARG A 893 -37.03 5.20 -18.80
C ARG A 893 -36.71 6.71 -18.86
N GLU A 894 -35.86 7.20 -17.97
CA GLU A 894 -35.48 8.62 -17.92
C GLU A 894 -34.55 8.96 -19.09
N THR A 895 -34.76 10.12 -19.73
CA THR A 895 -33.78 10.74 -20.63
C THR A 895 -32.79 11.60 -19.84
N ALA A 896 -31.72 12.08 -20.50
CA ALA A 896 -30.79 13.04 -19.92
C ALA A 896 -31.49 14.34 -19.43
N LEU A 897 -32.54 14.81 -20.12
CA LEU A 897 -33.33 15.97 -19.69
C LEU A 897 -34.13 15.70 -18.41
N HIS A 898 -34.71 14.49 -18.24
CA HIS A 898 -35.39 14.12 -16.99
C HIS A 898 -34.42 14.16 -15.80
N LEU A 899 -33.17 13.69 -15.99
CA LEU A 899 -32.13 13.73 -14.97
C LEU A 899 -31.62 15.15 -14.65
N ALA A 900 -31.64 16.07 -15.62
CA ALA A 900 -31.26 17.47 -15.41
C ALA A 900 -32.36 18.23 -14.65
N VAL A 901 -33.61 18.07 -15.07
CA VAL A 901 -34.80 18.70 -14.47
C VAL A 901 -35.01 18.21 -13.03
N SER A 902 -34.99 16.89 -12.79
CA SER A 902 -35.18 16.31 -11.45
C SER A 902 -34.10 16.67 -10.41
N LYS A 903 -33.04 17.36 -10.85
CA LYS A 903 -31.94 17.83 -10.01
C LYS A 903 -31.77 19.36 -10.03
N GLY A 904 -32.72 20.10 -10.62
CA GLY A 904 -32.73 21.57 -10.69
C GLY A 904 -31.59 22.17 -11.53
N MET A 905 -31.06 21.43 -12.52
CA MET A 905 -29.83 21.83 -13.21
C MET A 905 -30.07 22.68 -14.46
N LEU A 906 -30.59 23.89 -14.25
CA LEU A 906 -31.01 24.82 -15.31
C LEU A 906 -29.96 24.96 -16.44
N ALA A 907 -28.70 25.26 -16.11
CA ALA A 907 -27.64 25.48 -17.10
C ALA A 907 -27.32 24.23 -17.96
N LEU A 908 -27.44 23.01 -17.41
CA LEU A 908 -27.30 21.76 -18.16
C LEU A 908 -28.50 21.56 -19.09
N THR A 909 -29.72 21.84 -18.62
CA THR A 909 -30.93 21.82 -19.45
C THR A 909 -30.86 22.82 -20.60
N THR A 910 -30.46 24.07 -20.32
CA THR A 910 -30.30 25.10 -21.36
C THR A 910 -29.26 24.68 -22.42
N ARG A 911 -28.11 24.10 -22.02
CA ARG A 911 -27.11 23.62 -22.99
C ARG A 911 -27.62 22.43 -23.81
N LEU A 912 -28.39 21.53 -23.21
CA LEU A 912 -29.05 20.40 -23.90
C LEU A 912 -30.10 20.87 -24.92
N LEU A 913 -30.78 22.01 -24.68
CA LEU A 913 -31.85 22.53 -25.54
C LEU A 913 -31.39 23.66 -26.51
N CYS A 914 -30.13 24.05 -26.46
CA CYS A 914 -29.56 25.12 -27.26
C CYS A 914 -29.52 24.72 -28.75
N GLY A 915 -29.97 25.63 -29.63
CA GLY A 915 -29.95 25.41 -31.09
C GLY A 915 -31.09 24.58 -31.66
N PHE A 916 -31.97 23.97 -30.85
CA PHE A 916 -33.13 23.24 -31.38
C PHE A 916 -34.19 24.17 -31.98
N SER A 917 -34.67 23.81 -33.16
CA SER A 917 -35.91 24.37 -33.73
C SER A 917 -37.13 24.03 -32.86
N PRO A 918 -38.28 24.71 -32.99
CA PRO A 918 -39.48 24.44 -32.18
C PRO A 918 -39.94 22.97 -32.24
N SER A 919 -39.87 22.36 -33.43
CA SER A 919 -40.22 20.96 -33.66
C SER A 919 -39.20 19.98 -33.07
N GLN A 920 -37.90 20.26 -33.17
CA GLN A 920 -36.86 19.48 -32.49
C GLN A 920 -36.96 19.60 -30.96
N ARG A 921 -37.23 20.81 -30.45
CA ARG A 921 -37.42 21.06 -29.02
C ARG A 921 -38.63 20.28 -28.50
N LYS A 922 -39.76 20.28 -29.21
CA LYS A 922 -40.89 19.38 -28.89
C LYS A 922 -40.48 17.91 -28.90
N ALA A 923 -39.75 17.44 -29.91
CA ALA A 923 -39.33 16.04 -30.01
C ALA A 923 -38.47 15.58 -28.82
N VAL A 924 -37.54 16.41 -28.31
CA VAL A 924 -36.72 16.05 -27.13
C VAL A 924 -37.46 16.19 -25.79
N LEU A 925 -38.54 16.98 -25.71
CA LEU A 925 -39.37 17.17 -24.51
C LEU A 925 -40.54 16.17 -24.40
N SER A 926 -40.91 15.52 -25.50
CA SER A 926 -42.03 14.57 -25.60
C SER A 926 -41.82 13.18 -24.96
N PRO A 927 -40.60 12.61 -24.81
CA PRO A 927 -40.42 11.30 -24.20
C PRO A 927 -40.96 11.25 -22.78
N LYS A 928 -41.55 10.10 -22.42
CA LYS A 928 -42.15 9.84 -21.11
C LYS A 928 -41.34 8.83 -20.32
N ASP A 929 -41.09 9.12 -19.04
CA ASP A 929 -40.45 8.18 -18.11
C ASP A 929 -41.34 6.96 -17.80
N TRP A 930 -40.92 6.13 -16.84
CA TRP A 930 -41.66 4.92 -16.44
C TRP A 930 -43.05 5.18 -15.84
N ARG A 931 -43.32 6.40 -15.33
CA ARG A 931 -44.61 6.84 -14.80
C ARG A 931 -45.48 7.53 -15.86
N GLY A 932 -44.99 7.60 -17.09
CA GLY A 932 -45.63 8.38 -18.15
C GLY A 932 -45.34 9.88 -18.05
N TRP A 933 -44.47 10.32 -17.13
CA TRP A 933 -44.18 11.74 -16.92
C TRP A 933 -43.27 12.24 -18.03
N THR A 934 -43.63 13.38 -18.64
CA THR A 934 -42.68 14.15 -19.47
C THR A 934 -41.83 15.05 -18.59
N VAL A 935 -40.74 15.61 -19.13
CA VAL A 935 -39.88 16.56 -18.42
C VAL A 935 -40.61 17.81 -17.89
N LEU A 936 -41.75 18.17 -18.49
CA LEU A 936 -42.61 19.25 -18.02
C LEU A 936 -43.36 18.88 -16.73
N HIS A 937 -43.85 17.64 -16.62
CA HIS A 937 -44.42 17.12 -15.37
C HIS A 937 -43.37 17.13 -14.27
N CYS A 938 -42.12 16.74 -14.58
CA CYS A 938 -41.01 16.82 -13.63
C CYS A 938 -40.75 18.26 -13.16
N ALA A 939 -40.62 19.22 -14.07
CA ALA A 939 -40.34 20.63 -13.71
C ALA A 939 -41.43 21.22 -12.81
N VAL A 940 -42.69 20.88 -13.08
CA VAL A 940 -43.84 21.30 -12.28
C VAL A 940 -43.90 20.58 -10.93
N TYR A 941 -43.59 19.27 -10.87
CA TYR A 941 -43.51 18.50 -9.62
C TYR A 941 -42.48 19.08 -8.63
N TYR A 942 -41.34 19.54 -9.14
CA TYR A 942 -40.31 20.22 -8.33
C TYR A 942 -40.56 21.74 -8.15
N ASN A 943 -41.69 22.26 -8.65
CA ASN A 943 -42.08 23.68 -8.63
C ASN A 943 -41.00 24.65 -9.15
N ASP A 944 -40.22 24.22 -10.14
CA ASP A 944 -39.12 25.02 -10.72
C ASP A 944 -39.60 25.79 -11.94
N ILE A 945 -40.11 27.01 -11.69
CA ILE A 945 -40.63 27.87 -12.76
C ILE A 945 -39.54 28.39 -13.70
N ALA A 946 -38.28 28.50 -13.25
CA ALA A 946 -37.18 28.93 -14.11
C ALA A 946 -36.83 27.83 -15.12
N MET A 947 -36.78 26.57 -14.66
CA MET A 947 -36.70 25.39 -15.51
C MET A 947 -37.88 25.33 -16.47
N LEU A 948 -39.10 25.51 -15.97
CA LEU A 948 -40.31 25.46 -16.80
C LEU A 948 -40.31 26.53 -17.91
N LYS A 949 -39.87 27.76 -17.59
CA LYS A 949 -39.66 28.84 -18.55
C LYS A 949 -38.63 28.44 -19.62
N CYS A 950 -37.50 27.84 -19.23
CA CYS A 950 -36.47 27.35 -20.17
C CYS A 950 -36.95 26.19 -21.05
N LEU A 951 -37.71 25.23 -20.51
CA LEU A 951 -38.28 24.12 -21.29
C LEU A 951 -39.29 24.61 -22.34
N CYS A 952 -40.11 25.61 -21.99
CA CYS A 952 -41.16 26.14 -22.87
C CYS A 952 -40.71 27.26 -23.82
N GLU A 953 -39.51 27.82 -23.64
CA GLU A 953 -38.93 28.84 -24.51
C GLU A 953 -38.86 28.34 -25.97
N SER A 954 -39.08 29.25 -26.93
CA SER A 954 -39.03 28.99 -28.38
C SER A 954 -39.94 27.85 -28.90
N LEU A 955 -40.88 27.33 -28.10
CA LEU A 955 -41.96 26.48 -28.61
C LEU A 955 -43.04 27.31 -29.30
N SER A 956 -43.62 26.78 -30.38
CA SER A 956 -44.87 27.33 -30.92
C SER A 956 -46.03 27.08 -29.95
N SER A 957 -47.11 27.87 -30.00
CA SER A 957 -48.28 27.64 -29.15
C SER A 957 -48.89 26.25 -29.35
N ASN A 958 -48.88 25.72 -30.58
CA ASN A 958 -49.35 24.37 -30.91
C ASN A 958 -48.44 23.28 -30.32
N ASP A 959 -47.13 23.51 -30.28
CA ASP A 959 -46.16 22.57 -29.72
C ASP A 959 -46.16 22.58 -28.19
N LYS A 960 -46.30 23.78 -27.58
CA LYS A 960 -46.56 23.95 -26.15
C LYS A 960 -47.84 23.22 -25.76
N LEU A 961 -48.95 23.44 -26.48
CA LEU A 961 -50.23 22.77 -26.24
C LEU A 961 -50.10 21.24 -26.30
N ALA A 962 -49.48 20.71 -27.36
CA ALA A 962 -49.31 19.26 -27.53
C ALA A 962 -48.54 18.60 -26.36
N LEU A 963 -47.56 19.30 -25.79
CA LEU A 963 -46.83 18.85 -24.60
C LEU A 963 -47.61 19.00 -23.30
N LEU A 964 -48.50 20.00 -23.19
CA LEU A 964 -49.37 20.20 -22.02
C LEU A 964 -50.56 19.23 -21.99
N THR A 965 -51.05 18.79 -23.16
CA THR A 965 -52.07 17.73 -23.28
C THR A 965 -51.53 16.31 -23.08
N ALA A 966 -50.21 16.14 -22.94
CA ALA A 966 -49.61 14.83 -22.70
C ALA A 966 -49.98 14.34 -21.29
N MET A 967 -50.56 13.14 -21.20
CA MET A 967 -51.01 12.54 -19.94
C MET A 967 -49.97 11.58 -19.33
N THR A 968 -49.92 11.46 -18.01
CA THR A 968 -49.16 10.42 -17.29
C THR A 968 -49.82 9.04 -17.45
N ASN A 969 -49.26 8.00 -16.82
CA ASN A 969 -49.91 6.69 -16.75
C ASN A 969 -51.21 6.70 -15.91
N GLU A 970 -51.47 7.76 -15.14
CA GLU A 970 -52.67 7.96 -14.30
C GLU A 970 -53.67 8.93 -14.98
N GLY A 971 -53.49 9.18 -16.28
CA GLY A 971 -54.32 10.11 -17.08
C GLY A 971 -54.07 11.59 -16.82
N GLU A 972 -53.18 11.94 -15.89
CA GLU A 972 -52.98 13.31 -15.42
C GLU A 972 -52.19 14.16 -16.42
N THR A 973 -52.56 15.41 -16.63
CA THR A 973 -51.81 16.34 -17.48
C THR A 973 -50.82 17.19 -16.69
N VAL A 974 -49.93 17.91 -17.38
CA VAL A 974 -49.01 18.90 -16.76
C VAL A 974 -49.78 19.93 -15.91
N LEU A 975 -51.03 20.23 -16.27
CA LEU A 975 -51.89 21.16 -15.53
C LEU A 975 -52.48 20.55 -14.26
N HIS A 976 -52.75 19.24 -14.22
CA HIS A 976 -53.11 18.53 -12.97
C HIS A 976 -51.92 18.55 -12.00
N PHE A 977 -50.71 18.32 -12.51
CA PHE A 977 -49.47 18.50 -11.73
C PHE A 977 -49.28 19.95 -11.26
N ALA A 978 -49.66 20.94 -12.07
CA ALA A 978 -49.51 22.36 -11.68
C ALA A 978 -50.50 22.75 -10.59
N ALA A 979 -51.73 22.23 -10.62
CA ALA A 979 -52.69 22.35 -9.54
C ALA A 979 -52.22 21.66 -8.24
N ARG A 980 -51.74 20.41 -8.35
CA ARG A 980 -51.35 19.59 -7.20
C ARG A 980 -49.99 19.99 -6.59
N PHE A 981 -49.01 20.36 -7.40
CA PHE A 981 -47.60 20.57 -7.00
C PHE A 981 -46.99 21.93 -7.38
N GLY A 982 -47.53 22.64 -8.37
CA GLY A 982 -47.03 23.94 -8.82
C GLY A 982 -47.59 25.13 -8.04
N SER A 983 -46.96 26.30 -8.24
CA SER A 983 -47.45 27.59 -7.74
C SER A 983 -48.47 28.25 -8.68
N ALA A 984 -49.13 29.31 -8.21
CA ALA A 984 -49.97 30.13 -9.10
C ALA A 984 -49.17 30.75 -10.27
N GLU A 985 -47.91 31.12 -10.06
CA GLU A 985 -47.04 31.62 -11.13
C GLU A 985 -46.79 30.54 -12.20
N VAL A 986 -46.67 29.26 -11.79
CA VAL A 986 -46.52 28.12 -12.70
C VAL A 986 -47.78 27.96 -13.57
N ILE A 987 -48.97 27.98 -12.97
CA ILE A 987 -50.24 27.86 -13.70
C ILE A 987 -50.42 29.03 -14.67
N LEU A 988 -50.15 30.26 -14.23
CA LEU A 988 -50.17 31.46 -15.09
C LEU A 988 -49.22 31.32 -16.28
N PHE A 989 -47.98 30.87 -16.05
CA PHE A 989 -46.99 30.70 -17.12
C PHE A 989 -47.38 29.60 -18.13
N LEU A 990 -47.93 28.48 -17.66
CA LEU A 990 -48.39 27.39 -18.52
C LEU A 990 -49.51 27.85 -19.46
N LEU A 991 -50.48 28.60 -18.94
CA LEU A 991 -51.63 29.10 -19.71
C LEU A 991 -51.33 30.38 -20.52
N HIS A 992 -50.23 31.08 -20.21
CA HIS A 992 -49.83 32.30 -20.91
C HIS A 992 -49.63 32.06 -22.42
N LYS A 993 -50.25 32.93 -23.24
CA LYS A 993 -50.25 32.94 -24.72
C LYS A 993 -50.85 31.69 -25.40
N LEU A 994 -51.64 30.89 -24.69
CA LEU A 994 -52.52 29.89 -25.32
C LEU A 994 -53.85 30.53 -25.76
N PRO A 995 -54.42 30.13 -26.92
CA PRO A 995 -55.79 30.48 -27.29
C PRO A 995 -56.82 30.02 -26.25
N LEU A 996 -57.94 30.74 -26.17
CA LEU A 996 -58.99 30.46 -25.19
C LEU A 996 -59.54 29.03 -25.27
N GLU A 997 -59.83 28.54 -26.47
CA GLU A 997 -60.39 27.18 -26.62
C GLU A 997 -59.39 26.08 -26.26
N ASP A 998 -58.08 26.34 -26.40
CA ASP A 998 -57.03 25.43 -25.97
C ASP A 998 -56.89 25.42 -24.44
N ILE A 999 -57.02 26.58 -23.78
CA ILE A 999 -57.11 26.68 -22.32
C ILE A 999 -58.33 25.93 -21.81
N ARG A 1000 -59.51 26.14 -22.41
CA ARG A 1000 -60.75 25.41 -22.06
C ARG A 1000 -60.58 23.90 -22.25
N ARG A 1001 -59.97 23.46 -23.35
CA ARG A 1001 -59.70 22.04 -23.62
C ARG A 1001 -58.78 21.43 -22.57
N LEU A 1002 -57.68 22.11 -22.20
CA LEU A 1002 -56.77 21.67 -21.14
C LEU A 1002 -57.46 21.58 -19.76
N LEU A 1003 -58.37 22.51 -19.46
CA LEU A 1003 -59.13 22.54 -18.21
C LEU A 1003 -60.28 21.53 -18.14
N ALA A 1004 -60.79 21.09 -19.29
CA ALA A 1004 -61.81 20.06 -19.40
C ALA A 1004 -61.24 18.62 -19.43
N GLN A 1005 -59.93 18.46 -19.60
CA GLN A 1005 -59.28 17.14 -19.50
C GLN A 1005 -59.40 16.60 -18.07
N LYS A 1006 -59.61 15.29 -17.98
CA LYS A 1006 -59.76 14.53 -16.74
C LYS A 1006 -58.67 13.47 -16.61
N SER A 1007 -58.19 13.25 -15.39
CA SER A 1007 -57.38 12.10 -15.00
C SER A 1007 -58.16 10.77 -15.04
N GLU A 1008 -57.50 9.64 -14.76
CA GLU A 1008 -58.18 8.36 -14.60
C GLU A 1008 -59.15 8.32 -13.39
N SER A 1009 -58.97 9.17 -12.37
CA SER A 1009 -59.96 9.35 -11.30
C SER A 1009 -61.23 10.09 -11.76
N GLY A 1010 -61.24 10.61 -12.99
CA GLY A 1010 -62.37 11.36 -13.56
C GLY A 1010 -62.42 12.83 -13.13
N GLU A 1011 -61.37 13.29 -12.45
CA GLU A 1011 -61.20 14.63 -11.89
C GLU A 1011 -60.45 15.54 -12.87
N THR A 1012 -60.83 16.81 -12.95
CA THR A 1012 -60.07 17.82 -13.71
C THR A 1012 -58.98 18.45 -12.85
N ALA A 1013 -58.00 19.09 -13.48
CA ALA A 1013 -56.91 19.78 -12.80
C ALA A 1013 -57.37 20.75 -11.68
N LEU A 1014 -58.54 21.39 -11.83
CA LEU A 1014 -59.07 22.29 -10.80
C LEU A 1014 -59.51 21.57 -9.51
N GLN A 1015 -59.85 20.28 -9.60
CA GLN A 1015 -60.29 19.44 -8.48
C GLN A 1015 -59.10 18.86 -7.69
N GLU A 1016 -57.91 18.85 -8.29
CA GLU A 1016 -56.64 18.34 -7.76
C GLU A 1016 -55.86 19.36 -6.90
N VAL A 1017 -56.39 20.57 -6.72
CA VAL A 1017 -55.70 21.64 -5.96
C VAL A 1017 -55.79 21.34 -4.44
N PRO A 1018 -54.68 21.17 -3.71
CA PRO A 1018 -54.72 20.83 -2.29
C PRO A 1018 -55.19 22.00 -1.43
N PHE A 1019 -56.03 21.69 -0.44
CA PHE A 1019 -56.67 22.63 0.49
C PHE A 1019 -55.80 23.83 0.90
N TRP A 1020 -54.62 23.57 1.46
CA TRP A 1020 -53.71 24.58 2.04
C TRP A 1020 -53.05 25.53 1.03
N ARG A 1021 -53.10 25.24 -0.28
CA ARG A 1021 -52.65 26.19 -1.34
C ARG A 1021 -53.73 27.16 -1.80
N LEU A 1022 -55.00 26.83 -1.57
CA LEU A 1022 -56.14 27.66 -1.99
C LEU A 1022 -56.12 29.04 -1.31
N GLU A 1023 -55.67 29.08 -0.05
CA GLU A 1023 -55.61 30.30 0.77
C GLU A 1023 -54.41 31.21 0.43
N ASN A 1024 -53.27 30.64 0.03
CA ASN A 1024 -51.98 31.35 0.07
C ASN A 1024 -51.48 31.93 -1.27
N GLU A 1025 -51.85 31.36 -2.43
CA GLU A 1025 -51.15 31.70 -3.69
C GLU A 1025 -52.01 32.34 -4.79
N GLY A 1026 -53.32 32.48 -4.62
CA GLY A 1026 -54.17 33.17 -5.61
C GLY A 1026 -54.44 32.39 -6.91
N VAL A 1027 -54.16 31.08 -6.95
CA VAL A 1027 -54.58 30.17 -8.05
C VAL A 1027 -56.07 30.35 -8.35
N LEU A 1028 -56.90 30.28 -7.29
CA LEU A 1028 -58.35 30.51 -7.37
C LEU A 1028 -58.70 31.92 -7.87
N ALA A 1029 -57.88 32.95 -7.60
CA ALA A 1029 -58.13 34.29 -8.11
C ALA A 1029 -58.04 34.34 -9.64
N TYR A 1030 -57.14 33.56 -10.27
CA TYR A 1030 -57.09 33.47 -11.73
C TYR A 1030 -58.33 32.75 -12.28
N TYR A 1031 -58.69 31.58 -11.74
CA TYR A 1031 -59.88 30.83 -12.15
C TYR A 1031 -61.18 31.63 -11.96
N CYS A 1032 -61.32 32.34 -10.83
CA CYS A 1032 -62.52 33.12 -10.51
C CYS A 1032 -62.55 34.50 -11.18
N ASN A 1033 -61.45 35.04 -11.71
CA ASN A 1033 -61.47 36.30 -12.49
C ASN A 1033 -61.40 36.09 -14.01
N ALA A 1034 -61.29 34.83 -14.48
CA ALA A 1034 -61.27 34.52 -15.90
C ALA A 1034 -62.66 34.75 -16.55
N PRO A 1035 -62.76 35.20 -17.81
CA PRO A 1035 -64.03 35.44 -18.52
C PRO A 1035 -65.01 34.26 -18.71
N TRP A 1036 -64.79 33.12 -18.06
CA TRP A 1036 -65.56 31.88 -18.17
C TRP A 1036 -65.97 31.31 -16.79
N GLN A 1037 -66.22 32.21 -15.83
CA GLN A 1037 -66.68 31.93 -14.45
C GLN A 1037 -67.78 30.87 -14.37
N ASP A 1038 -68.79 30.96 -15.25
CA ASP A 1038 -70.03 30.18 -15.14
C ASP A 1038 -69.83 28.65 -15.24
N HIS A 1039 -68.86 28.19 -16.04
CA HIS A 1039 -68.66 26.76 -16.30
C HIS A 1039 -67.90 25.99 -15.21
N TYR A 1040 -67.15 26.70 -14.36
CA TYR A 1040 -66.32 26.08 -13.31
C TYR A 1040 -66.83 26.38 -11.90
N ALA A 1041 -67.72 27.37 -11.74
CA ALA A 1041 -68.36 27.71 -10.48
C ALA A 1041 -69.14 26.53 -9.86
N GLU A 1042 -69.81 25.72 -10.67
CA GLU A 1042 -70.52 24.50 -10.24
C GLU A 1042 -69.54 23.46 -9.65
N SER A 1043 -68.43 23.19 -10.34
CA SER A 1043 -67.40 22.25 -9.89
C SER A 1043 -66.71 22.71 -8.60
N LEU A 1044 -66.32 23.99 -8.50
CA LEU A 1044 -65.75 24.57 -7.28
C LEU A 1044 -66.72 24.50 -6.09
N THR A 1045 -68.00 24.78 -6.33
CA THR A 1045 -69.05 24.66 -5.30
C THR A 1045 -69.22 23.22 -4.85
N ARG A 1046 -69.18 22.25 -5.77
CA ARG A 1046 -69.24 20.81 -5.45
C ARG A 1046 -68.05 20.35 -4.62
N ILE A 1047 -66.82 20.79 -4.92
CA ILE A 1047 -65.62 20.46 -4.11
C ILE A 1047 -65.75 21.00 -2.69
N ALA A 1048 -66.08 22.29 -2.54
CA ALA A 1048 -66.25 22.92 -1.24
C ALA A 1048 -67.26 22.15 -0.36
N VAL A 1049 -68.37 21.73 -0.97
CA VAL A 1049 -69.37 20.88 -0.32
C VAL A 1049 -68.85 19.50 0.04
N THR A 1050 -68.31 18.74 -0.92
CA THR A 1050 -67.97 17.32 -0.70
C THR A 1050 -66.86 17.15 0.32
N GLN A 1051 -65.94 18.11 0.40
CA GLN A 1051 -64.86 18.14 1.40
C GLN A 1051 -65.26 18.82 2.72
N ARG A 1052 -66.48 19.41 2.81
CA ARG A 1052 -66.92 20.26 3.93
C ARG A 1052 -65.93 21.38 4.27
N ASP A 1053 -65.29 21.93 3.24
CA ASP A 1053 -64.26 22.94 3.35
C ASP A 1053 -64.87 24.35 3.47
N GLU A 1054 -64.81 24.90 4.69
CA GLU A 1054 -65.31 26.23 4.97
C GLU A 1054 -64.47 27.35 4.31
N ALA A 1055 -63.16 27.20 4.13
CA ALA A 1055 -62.32 28.25 3.54
C ALA A 1055 -62.45 28.30 2.00
N MET A 1056 -62.53 27.17 1.31
CA MET A 1056 -62.92 27.14 -0.12
C MET A 1056 -64.33 27.70 -0.30
N ALA A 1057 -65.29 27.33 0.56
CA ALA A 1057 -66.64 27.89 0.51
C ALA A 1057 -66.63 29.43 0.66
N LYS A 1058 -65.89 29.96 1.65
CA LYS A 1058 -65.65 31.39 1.82
C LYS A 1058 -65.03 32.02 0.57
N TYR A 1059 -64.03 31.39 -0.03
CA TYR A 1059 -63.36 31.92 -1.23
C TYR A 1059 -64.30 31.96 -2.46
N VAL A 1060 -65.05 30.88 -2.71
CA VAL A 1060 -66.08 30.82 -3.77
C VAL A 1060 -67.10 31.94 -3.58
N ILE A 1061 -67.56 32.17 -2.34
CA ILE A 1061 -68.47 33.27 -1.99
C ILE A 1061 -67.84 34.65 -2.27
N THR A 1062 -66.53 34.84 -2.04
CA THR A 1062 -65.85 36.13 -2.33
C THR A 1062 -65.64 36.41 -3.82
N GLY A 1063 -65.28 35.39 -4.60
CA GLY A 1063 -64.93 35.56 -6.02
C GLY A 1063 -66.13 35.52 -6.97
N LEU A 1064 -67.09 34.63 -6.70
CA LEU A 1064 -68.23 34.34 -7.58
C LEU A 1064 -69.57 34.84 -6.98
N GLY A 1065 -69.52 35.71 -5.97
CA GLY A 1065 -70.63 35.98 -5.05
C GLY A 1065 -71.98 36.36 -5.69
N ILE A 1066 -71.97 36.99 -6.87
CA ILE A 1066 -73.21 37.33 -7.61
C ILE A 1066 -73.84 36.08 -8.23
N TRP A 1067 -73.06 35.28 -8.97
CA TRP A 1067 -73.51 34.00 -9.54
C TRP A 1067 -73.97 33.05 -8.43
N PHE A 1068 -73.23 33.00 -7.32
CA PHE A 1068 -73.55 32.17 -6.17
C PHE A 1068 -74.88 32.56 -5.52
N THR A 1069 -75.23 33.85 -5.48
CA THR A 1069 -76.51 34.31 -4.93
C THR A 1069 -77.73 33.95 -5.79
N THR A 1070 -77.57 33.75 -7.09
CA THR A 1070 -78.67 33.44 -8.02
C THR A 1070 -78.77 31.94 -8.36
N ASN A 1071 -77.64 31.23 -8.44
CA ASN A 1071 -77.57 29.95 -9.15
C ASN A 1071 -77.26 28.72 -8.26
N ILE A 1072 -77.08 28.88 -6.94
CA ILE A 1072 -76.82 27.72 -6.03
C ILE A 1072 -77.96 26.68 -6.05
N SER A 1073 -79.18 27.12 -6.32
CA SER A 1073 -80.39 26.28 -6.43
C SER A 1073 -80.46 25.44 -7.71
N SER A 1074 -79.70 25.79 -8.74
CA SER A 1074 -79.68 25.10 -10.05
C SER A 1074 -78.50 24.15 -10.25
N ILE A 1075 -77.61 24.02 -9.26
CA ILE A 1075 -76.49 23.06 -9.30
C ILE A 1075 -77.02 21.64 -9.10
N ASN A 1076 -76.70 20.74 -10.03
CA ASN A 1076 -77.15 19.35 -9.98
C ASN A 1076 -76.22 18.48 -9.11
N GLY A 1077 -76.83 17.60 -8.30
CA GLY A 1077 -76.09 16.63 -7.46
C GLY A 1077 -75.66 17.12 -6.07
N LEU A 1078 -76.11 18.29 -5.61
CA LEU A 1078 -75.97 18.75 -4.22
C LEU A 1078 -77.20 18.39 -3.39
N THR A 1079 -77.00 17.83 -2.18
CA THR A 1079 -78.11 17.59 -1.25
C THR A 1079 -78.64 18.89 -0.66
N GLU A 1080 -79.86 18.88 -0.10
CA GLU A 1080 -80.40 20.10 0.52
C GLU A 1080 -79.63 20.49 1.80
N ALA A 1081 -79.02 19.52 2.50
CA ALA A 1081 -78.10 19.76 3.60
C ALA A 1081 -76.83 20.52 3.14
N ASP A 1082 -76.33 20.22 1.95
CA ASP A 1082 -75.16 20.89 1.36
C ASP A 1082 -75.45 22.35 1.00
N LYS A 1083 -76.60 22.57 0.34
CA LYS A 1083 -77.08 23.92 0.03
C LYS A 1083 -77.29 24.73 1.31
N ASN A 1084 -77.81 24.11 2.37
CA ASN A 1084 -78.03 24.78 3.65
C ASN A 1084 -76.73 25.07 4.41
N TRP A 1085 -75.74 24.18 4.38
CA TRP A 1085 -74.41 24.42 4.93
C TRP A 1085 -73.68 25.58 4.20
N MET A 1086 -73.73 25.61 2.87
CA MET A 1086 -73.20 26.72 2.07
C MET A 1086 -73.93 28.05 2.36
N LYS A 1087 -75.27 28.02 2.54
CA LYS A 1087 -76.05 29.19 3.01
C LYS A 1087 -75.64 29.61 4.43
N SER A 1088 -75.28 28.67 5.31
CA SER A 1088 -74.84 28.92 6.69
C SER A 1088 -73.49 29.63 6.72
N ILE A 1089 -72.48 29.12 6.01
CA ILE A 1089 -71.16 29.76 5.89
C ILE A 1089 -71.30 31.18 5.30
N ARG A 1090 -72.14 31.34 4.26
CA ARG A 1090 -72.50 32.66 3.73
C ARG A 1090 -73.14 33.57 4.79
N THR A 1091 -73.91 33.04 5.73
CA THR A 1091 -74.57 33.87 6.76
C THR A 1091 -73.59 34.26 7.88
N GLN A 1092 -72.62 33.39 8.20
CA GLN A 1092 -71.63 33.58 9.25
C GLN A 1092 -70.45 34.45 8.80
N TYR A 1093 -69.85 34.20 7.64
CA TYR A 1093 -68.62 34.86 7.19
C TYR A 1093 -68.83 36.25 6.56
N PHE A 1094 -69.98 36.46 5.93
CA PHE A 1094 -70.21 37.65 5.09
C PHE A 1094 -70.19 38.99 5.88
N PRO A 1095 -70.61 39.07 7.16
CA PRO A 1095 -70.38 40.26 8.00
C PRO A 1095 -68.90 40.58 8.26
N GLU A 1096 -68.07 39.57 8.52
CA GLU A 1096 -66.62 39.71 8.73
C GLU A 1096 -65.92 40.11 7.43
N LEU A 1097 -66.29 39.46 6.32
CA LEU A 1097 -65.81 39.76 4.98
C LEU A 1097 -66.10 41.20 4.57
N ILE A 1098 -67.32 41.69 4.78
CA ILE A 1098 -67.67 43.09 4.50
C ILE A 1098 -66.83 44.03 5.37
N SER A 1099 -66.59 43.68 6.64
CA SER A 1099 -65.81 44.51 7.55
C SER A 1099 -64.34 44.59 7.10
N SER A 1100 -63.69 43.47 6.76
CA SER A 1100 -62.30 43.47 6.28
C SER A 1100 -62.13 44.08 4.88
N LEU A 1101 -63.09 43.89 3.97
CA LEU A 1101 -63.09 44.55 2.66
C LEU A 1101 -63.21 46.08 2.77
N LEU A 1102 -63.83 46.61 3.82
CA LEU A 1102 -64.01 48.06 4.03
C LEU A 1102 -62.95 48.70 4.93
N LEU A 1103 -62.29 47.93 5.80
CA LEU A 1103 -61.35 48.43 6.80
C LEU A 1103 -59.88 48.09 6.50
N ASP A 1104 -59.60 46.92 5.91
CA ASP A 1104 -58.22 46.41 5.76
C ASP A 1104 -57.69 46.51 4.32
N LYS A 1105 -58.55 46.54 3.29
CA LYS A 1105 -58.12 46.54 1.88
C LYS A 1105 -58.07 47.94 1.25
N LEU A 1106 -56.89 48.25 0.73
CA LEU A 1106 -56.51 49.52 0.10
C LEU A 1106 -57.32 49.84 -1.18
N THR A 1107 -57.70 48.84 -1.97
CA THR A 1107 -58.60 48.99 -3.13
C THR A 1107 -59.55 47.79 -3.30
N LEU A 1108 -60.76 48.05 -3.83
CA LEU A 1108 -61.78 47.03 -4.13
C LEU A 1108 -61.82 46.72 -5.64
N THR A 1109 -61.94 45.45 -6.00
CA THR A 1109 -62.11 45.04 -7.41
C THR A 1109 -63.54 45.34 -7.92
N SER A 1110 -63.72 45.35 -9.25
CA SER A 1110 -65.04 45.60 -9.88
C SER A 1110 -66.11 44.59 -9.43
N ALA A 1111 -65.73 43.32 -9.23
CA ALA A 1111 -66.64 42.29 -8.71
C ALA A 1111 -67.03 42.54 -7.24
N GLN A 1112 -66.05 42.88 -6.38
CA GLN A 1112 -66.30 43.22 -4.97
C GLN A 1112 -67.16 44.49 -4.84
N LEU A 1113 -66.97 45.47 -5.73
CA LEU A 1113 -67.78 46.69 -5.78
C LEU A 1113 -69.26 46.39 -6.10
N LYS A 1114 -69.52 45.52 -7.09
CA LYS A 1114 -70.87 45.05 -7.43
C LYS A 1114 -71.49 44.22 -6.29
N LEU A 1115 -70.71 43.39 -5.60
CA LEU A 1115 -71.17 42.62 -4.43
C LEU A 1115 -71.60 43.55 -3.28
N CYS A 1116 -70.80 44.59 -2.97
CA CYS A 1116 -71.15 45.60 -1.98
C CYS A 1116 -72.41 46.40 -2.35
N GLN A 1117 -72.64 46.65 -3.65
CA GLN A 1117 -73.87 47.28 -4.15
C GLN A 1117 -75.09 46.38 -3.95
N ALA A 1118 -75.00 45.11 -4.32
CA ALA A 1118 -76.11 44.16 -4.20
C ALA A 1118 -76.51 43.93 -2.73
N MET A 1119 -75.55 43.99 -1.80
CA MET A 1119 -75.72 43.66 -0.38
C MET A 1119 -75.72 44.89 0.55
N ARG A 1120 -76.05 46.08 0.00
CA ARG A 1120 -76.02 47.40 0.68
C ARG A 1120 -76.62 47.38 2.11
N SER A 1121 -77.74 46.70 2.31
CA SER A 1121 -78.43 46.64 3.61
C SER A 1121 -77.62 45.95 4.72
N GLN A 1122 -76.78 44.98 4.36
CA GLN A 1122 -75.90 44.29 5.31
C GLN A 1122 -74.63 45.11 5.58
N VAL A 1123 -74.09 45.79 4.56
CA VAL A 1123 -72.97 46.74 4.70
C VAL A 1123 -73.28 47.85 5.71
N VAL A 1124 -74.47 48.46 5.60
CA VAL A 1124 -74.95 49.49 6.54
C VAL A 1124 -75.10 48.96 7.97
N ARG A 1125 -75.37 47.66 8.15
CA ARG A 1125 -75.49 47.03 9.48
C ARG A 1125 -74.11 46.76 10.08
N ALA A 1126 -73.16 46.24 9.30
CA ALA A 1126 -71.79 45.99 9.74
C ALA A 1126 -71.09 47.27 10.22
N LEU A 1127 -71.17 48.36 9.44
CA LEU A 1127 -70.61 49.67 9.80
C LEU A 1127 -71.17 50.27 11.11
N LYS A 1128 -72.39 49.87 11.52
CA LYS A 1128 -72.99 50.27 12.80
C LYS A 1128 -72.55 49.39 13.99
N SER A 1129 -72.10 48.15 13.73
CA SER A 1129 -71.61 47.23 14.76
C SER A 1129 -70.09 47.27 14.98
N CYS A 1130 -69.33 47.88 14.07
CA CYS A 1130 -67.90 48.14 14.29
C CYS A 1130 -67.73 49.12 15.47
N HIS A 1131 -67.29 48.62 16.63
CA HIS A 1131 -66.96 49.48 17.77
C HIS A 1131 -65.70 50.31 17.47
N TRP A 1132 -65.88 51.60 17.14
CA TRP A 1132 -64.81 52.57 16.87
C TRP A 1132 -64.08 53.01 18.16
N ASN A 1133 -63.57 52.04 18.93
CA ASN A 1133 -62.88 52.28 20.21
C ASN A 1133 -61.35 52.41 20.05
N ASN A 1134 -60.81 52.22 18.85
CA ASN A 1134 -59.39 52.38 18.55
C ASN A 1134 -59.10 53.79 18.00
N MET A 1135 -58.40 54.61 18.79
CA MET A 1135 -57.95 55.96 18.45
C MET A 1135 -57.22 56.04 17.10
N ASP A 1136 -56.36 55.06 16.82
CA ASP A 1136 -55.46 55.05 15.68
C ASP A 1136 -56.21 54.75 14.36
N ALA A 1137 -57.26 53.92 14.43
CA ALA A 1137 -58.19 53.70 13.33
C ALA A 1137 -59.08 54.93 13.06
N LEU A 1138 -59.54 55.60 14.12
CA LEU A 1138 -60.29 56.86 14.02
C LEU A 1138 -59.45 57.98 13.37
N VAL A 1139 -58.21 58.17 13.81
CA VAL A 1139 -57.26 59.13 13.23
C VAL A 1139 -57.02 58.85 11.75
N ARG A 1140 -56.76 57.58 11.36
CA ARG A 1140 -56.62 57.20 9.94
C ARG A 1140 -57.86 57.49 9.10
N ALA A 1141 -59.07 57.35 9.63
CA ALA A 1141 -60.31 57.56 8.90
C ALA A 1141 -60.62 59.04 8.60
N VAL A 1142 -60.08 59.98 9.39
CA VAL A 1142 -60.36 61.42 9.26
C VAL A 1142 -59.22 62.24 8.67
N THR A 1143 -58.01 61.69 8.55
CA THR A 1143 -56.86 62.36 7.91
C THR A 1143 -57.08 62.46 6.39
N PRO A 1144 -57.16 63.67 5.81
CA PRO A 1144 -57.35 63.82 4.36
C PRO A 1144 -56.19 63.20 3.57
N GLY A 1145 -56.51 62.54 2.46
CA GLY A 1145 -55.52 61.86 1.61
C GLY A 1145 -55.21 60.41 2.03
N THR A 1146 -55.68 59.92 3.18
CA THR A 1146 -55.58 58.49 3.48
C THR A 1146 -56.57 57.67 2.66
N GLN A 1147 -56.26 56.38 2.49
CA GLN A 1147 -57.11 55.48 1.70
C GLN A 1147 -58.41 55.11 2.44
N ALA A 1148 -58.40 55.04 3.78
CA ALA A 1148 -59.60 54.87 4.59
C ALA A 1148 -60.56 56.07 4.46
N HIS A 1149 -60.04 57.30 4.51
CA HIS A 1149 -60.80 58.51 4.19
C HIS A 1149 -61.37 58.45 2.76
N THR A 1150 -60.60 57.92 1.80
CA THR A 1150 -61.04 57.76 0.41
C THR A 1150 -62.18 56.74 0.25
N VAL A 1151 -62.13 55.58 0.91
CA VAL A 1151 -63.21 54.57 0.87
C VAL A 1151 -64.49 55.14 1.49
N LEU A 1152 -64.40 55.78 2.66
CA LEU A 1152 -65.56 56.33 3.37
C LEU A 1152 -66.17 57.57 2.67
N PHE A 1153 -65.34 58.52 2.21
CA PHE A 1153 -65.82 59.79 1.67
C PHE A 1153 -65.89 59.89 0.14
N VAL A 1154 -65.02 59.20 -0.63
CA VAL A 1154 -65.04 59.28 -2.10
C VAL A 1154 -66.01 58.26 -2.71
N LYS A 1155 -66.16 57.06 -2.12
CA LYS A 1155 -67.17 56.06 -2.56
C LYS A 1155 -68.55 56.26 -1.91
N ARG A 1156 -68.78 57.38 -1.19
CA ARG A 1156 -70.04 57.73 -0.48
C ARG A 1156 -71.34 57.53 -1.29
N LYS A 1157 -71.32 57.79 -2.61
CA LYS A 1157 -72.47 57.59 -3.51
C LYS A 1157 -72.91 56.11 -3.63
N ILE A 1158 -72.00 55.16 -3.43
CA ILE A 1158 -72.26 53.71 -3.59
C ILE A 1158 -72.88 53.12 -2.32
N LEU A 1159 -72.39 53.51 -1.15
CA LEU A 1159 -72.98 53.15 0.14
C LEU A 1159 -74.31 53.89 0.36
N GLY A 1160 -74.45 55.07 -0.27
CA GLY A 1160 -75.66 55.88 -0.26
C GLY A 1160 -75.92 56.55 1.08
N PHE A 1161 -74.85 56.96 1.77
CA PHE A 1161 -74.90 57.93 2.86
C PHE A 1161 -74.66 59.34 2.28
N SER A 1162 -75.70 60.17 2.28
CA SER A 1162 -75.54 61.61 2.09
C SER A 1162 -75.20 62.26 3.43
N PHE A 1163 -73.91 62.47 3.70
CA PHE A 1163 -73.42 63.29 4.82
C PHE A 1163 -73.68 64.80 4.61
N THR A 1164 -74.91 65.13 4.20
CA THR A 1164 -75.51 66.47 4.24
C THR A 1164 -76.50 66.59 5.40
N ASP A 1165 -77.00 65.46 5.92
CA ASP A 1165 -77.88 65.46 7.09
C ASP A 1165 -77.07 65.42 8.39
N THR A 1166 -76.74 66.62 8.88
CA THR A 1166 -76.02 66.84 10.13
C THR A 1166 -76.85 66.48 11.38
N SER A 1167 -78.11 66.05 11.22
CA SER A 1167 -78.96 65.57 12.31
C SER A 1167 -78.73 64.09 12.67
N SER A 1168 -78.11 63.30 11.77
CA SER A 1168 -77.87 61.86 11.99
C SER A 1168 -77.11 61.59 13.31
N PRO A 1169 -77.68 60.79 14.24
CA PRO A 1169 -77.04 60.51 15.53
C PRO A 1169 -75.65 59.92 15.40
N LEU A 1170 -75.45 59.01 14.45
CA LEU A 1170 -74.16 58.36 14.17
C LEU A 1170 -73.12 59.38 13.65
N TYR A 1171 -73.54 60.38 12.88
CA TYR A 1171 -72.64 61.45 12.41
C TYR A 1171 -72.24 62.39 13.56
N LYS A 1172 -73.18 62.76 14.43
CA LYS A 1172 -72.88 63.52 15.65
C LYS A 1172 -71.92 62.77 16.57
N GLU A 1173 -72.20 61.50 16.89
CA GLU A 1173 -71.34 60.70 17.77
C GLU A 1173 -69.90 60.60 17.24
N ILE A 1174 -69.73 60.34 15.94
CA ILE A 1174 -68.40 60.29 15.31
C ILE A 1174 -67.74 61.68 15.37
N ARG A 1175 -68.45 62.76 15.02
CA ARG A 1175 -67.95 64.14 15.04
C ARG A 1175 -67.50 64.59 16.43
N ASP A 1176 -68.30 64.30 17.46
CA ASP A 1176 -68.06 64.79 18.81
C ASP A 1176 -66.87 64.07 19.45
N ARG A 1177 -66.70 62.76 19.19
CA ARG A 1177 -65.48 62.01 19.55
C ARG A 1177 -64.23 62.58 18.86
N ILE A 1178 -64.31 62.97 17.59
CA ILE A 1178 -63.17 63.58 16.85
C ILE A 1178 -62.73 64.92 17.47
N LEU A 1179 -63.68 65.72 17.96
CA LEU A 1179 -63.38 67.02 18.59
C LEU A 1179 -62.63 66.86 19.92
N ILE A 1180 -63.01 65.87 20.74
CA ILE A 1180 -62.31 65.55 22.00
C ILE A 1180 -60.86 65.12 21.74
N ILE A 1181 -60.62 64.31 20.72
CA ILE A 1181 -59.28 63.80 20.39
C ILE A 1181 -58.33 64.94 19.98
N ARG A 1182 -58.83 65.90 19.18
CA ARG A 1182 -58.03 67.06 18.73
C ARG A 1182 -57.63 68.02 19.85
N SER A 1183 -58.37 68.09 20.96
CA SER A 1183 -57.98 68.94 22.09
C SER A 1183 -56.87 68.31 22.95
N GLN A 1184 -56.75 66.98 22.94
CA GLN A 1184 -55.76 66.23 23.72
C GLN A 1184 -54.38 66.17 23.06
N SER A 1185 -54.29 66.15 21.72
CA SER A 1185 -53.02 66.00 21.00
C SER A 1185 -52.17 67.28 20.88
N ALA A 1186 -52.59 68.40 21.48
CA ALA A 1186 -51.98 69.72 21.28
C ALA A 1186 -50.94 70.13 22.35
N GLN A 1187 -50.64 69.26 23.34
CA GLN A 1187 -49.89 69.65 24.55
C GLN A 1187 -48.49 69.04 24.73
N THR A 1188 -47.93 68.30 23.77
CA THR A 1188 -46.55 67.75 23.87
C THR A 1188 -45.77 67.82 22.56
N PRO A 1189 -44.77 68.72 22.43
CA PRO A 1189 -43.83 68.74 21.31
C PRO A 1189 -42.59 67.86 21.53
N ASP A 1190 -42.18 67.24 20.43
CA ASP A 1190 -40.90 66.62 20.08
C ASP A 1190 -39.65 66.88 20.94
N SER A 1191 -38.96 65.79 21.35
CA SER A 1191 -37.57 65.54 20.92
C SER A 1191 -37.07 64.14 21.30
N LEU A 1192 -36.89 63.24 20.32
CA LEU A 1192 -35.83 62.22 20.31
C LEU A 1192 -35.68 61.67 18.88
N ALA A 1193 -34.46 61.73 18.35
CA ALA A 1193 -34.20 61.57 16.91
C ALA A 1193 -34.05 60.10 16.44
N GLN A 1194 -34.27 59.89 15.14
CA GLN A 1194 -34.19 58.61 14.44
C GLN A 1194 -32.74 58.13 14.22
N PRO A 1195 -32.51 56.81 14.06
CA PRO A 1195 -31.43 56.30 13.23
C PRO A 1195 -31.88 56.26 11.74
N SER A 1196 -31.06 56.83 10.86
CA SER A 1196 -31.37 56.98 9.43
C SER A 1196 -31.16 55.71 8.61
N ALA A 1197 -32.18 55.29 7.87
CA ALA A 1197 -32.03 54.42 6.70
C ALA A 1197 -32.37 55.22 5.43
N ALA A 1198 -31.34 55.64 4.69
CA ALA A 1198 -31.50 56.20 3.34
C ALA A 1198 -31.85 55.04 2.39
N ALA A 1199 -33.05 55.01 1.84
CA ALA A 1199 -33.49 55.75 0.65
C ALA A 1199 -33.20 54.98 -0.65
N PHE A 1200 -34.25 54.31 -1.15
CA PHE A 1200 -34.45 54.09 -2.58
C PHE A 1200 -35.76 54.78 -2.95
N ASP A 1201 -35.66 55.89 -3.68
CA ASP A 1201 -36.82 56.55 -4.28
C ASP A 1201 -37.34 55.72 -5.47
N PRO A 1202 -38.67 55.63 -5.65
CA PRO A 1202 -39.28 55.10 -6.86
C PRO A 1202 -39.40 56.19 -7.95
N PRO A 1203 -39.41 55.83 -9.25
CA PRO A 1203 -39.73 56.78 -10.30
C PRO A 1203 -41.22 57.15 -10.32
N SER A 1204 -41.48 58.43 -10.58
CA SER A 1204 -42.81 59.03 -10.77
C SER A 1204 -43.45 58.68 -12.13
N PRO A 1205 -44.76 58.93 -12.35
CA PRO A 1205 -45.52 58.39 -13.48
C PRO A 1205 -45.74 59.38 -14.65
N THR A 1206 -45.82 58.86 -15.87
CA THR A 1206 -46.54 59.43 -17.03
C THR A 1206 -46.86 58.33 -18.04
N GLY A 1207 -48.09 58.24 -18.53
CA GLY A 1207 -48.52 57.31 -19.60
C GLY A 1207 -49.79 56.54 -19.26
#